data_AF-A0A7S0FY81-F1
#
_entry.id   AF-A0A7S0FY81-F1
#
_cell.length_a   1.000
_cell.length_b   1.000
_cell.length_c   1.000
_cell.angle_alpha   90.00
_cell.angle_beta   90.00
_cell.angle_gamma   90.00
#
_symmetry.space_group_name_H-M   'P 1'
#
loop_
_entity.id
_entity.type
_entity.pdbx_description
1 polymer ?
#
loop_
_entity_poly.entity_id
_entity_poly.type
_entity_poly.pdbx_seq_one_letter_code
_entity_poly.pdbx_strand_id
1 'polypeptide(L)'
;IGMSILVDGKMSGPDVAKTRAPQATGISTLDAFLEAAKIDKAALAKAPPKAAAAVPPPVESEEKNPFCVLVCGGGNAAQVASAMFAYRYQTIAVSLYADEAAKWKAALGEDNYELTLDTGKTIVSKPDDITNDPSVAAKADAIVLAVPSFAHGQYFEAFAPYMKPNCVVAVMPARSGGDILFSAKLGSKAKDMIFVGFETLPWACRFTDWGKKATILGTKGSILAAVTPSEKTPLAFAVMQGLLGVFPNVAESPSNLGISLRNPGAVIHPGVMYGRWCPEKWDGNPLDDKPLFYQGVEEFSESVLLGLTGEVQLIRKKMEQLIPGLDLKDACDLKQWYMDSYAGQMTDTSSLRMCMNTNPGYKGLTHPMKDADGGKFVPDLKYRYLTEDVPTGMCFNKGLAEILGVPTPMTDKVLEWAQGCIGMSILVDGKMSGPDVAKTRAPQATGISTLDAFLEAAKIDKAALAKAPPKAAAAVPPPVESEEKNPFCVLVCGGGNAAQVASAMFAYRYQTIAVSLYADEAAKWKAALGEDNYELTLDTGKTIVSKPDDITNDPSVAAKADAIVLAVPSFAHGQYFEAFAPYMKPNCVVAVMPARSGGDILFSAKLGSKAKDMIFVGFETLPWACRFTDWGKKATILGTKGSILAAVTPSEKTPLAFAVMQGLLGVFPNVAESPSNLGISLRNPGAVIHPGVMYGRWCPEKWDGNPLDDKPLFYQGVEEFSESVLLGLTGEVQLIRKKMEQLIPGLDLKDACDLKQWYMDSYAG
;
A
#
# COMPACT_ATOMS: atom_id res chain seq x y z
N ILE A 1 18.26 -38.81 14.95
CA ILE A 1 17.47 -38.05 15.96
C ILE A 1 16.73 -38.93 16.99
N GLY A 2 16.90 -40.26 16.98
CA GLY A 2 16.40 -41.14 18.05
C GLY A 2 14.87 -41.27 18.19
N MET A 3 14.10 -40.75 17.24
CA MET A 3 12.64 -40.83 17.26
C MET A 3 12.14 -42.14 16.62
N SER A 4 11.16 -42.78 17.25
CA SER A 4 10.41 -43.90 16.72
C SER A 4 9.02 -43.43 16.28
N ILE A 5 8.90 -43.12 14.98
CA ILE A 5 7.66 -42.59 14.37
C ILE A 5 6.94 -43.60 13.47
N LEU A 6 7.66 -44.57 12.92
CA LEU A 6 7.11 -45.62 12.06
C LEU A 6 7.16 -46.97 12.77
N VAL A 7 6.03 -47.70 12.76
CA VAL A 7 5.92 -49.09 13.19
C VAL A 7 5.17 -49.84 12.10
N ASP A 8 5.76 -50.91 11.56
CA ASP A 8 5.22 -51.71 10.45
C ASP A 8 4.78 -50.86 9.23
N GLY A 9 5.59 -49.85 8.89
CA GLY A 9 5.32 -48.93 7.78
C GLY A 9 4.20 -47.91 8.03
N LYS A 10 3.66 -47.84 9.25
CA LYS A 10 2.59 -46.89 9.63
C LYS A 10 3.10 -45.83 10.59
N MET A 11 2.54 -44.61 10.48
CA MET A 11 2.75 -43.51 11.42
C MET A 11 2.04 -43.77 12.75
N SER A 12 2.52 -44.77 13.50
CA SER A 12 1.95 -45.24 14.77
C SER A 12 2.99 -45.45 15.87
N GLY A 13 4.22 -44.97 15.68
CA GLY A 13 5.25 -45.00 16.71
C GLY A 13 4.97 -44.07 17.91
N PRO A 14 5.63 -44.29 19.06
CA PRO A 14 5.43 -43.50 20.27
C PRO A 14 5.77 -42.01 20.09
N ASP A 15 6.61 -41.67 19.12
CA ASP A 15 7.01 -40.28 18.86
C ASP A 15 6.18 -39.59 17.77
N VAL A 16 5.13 -40.23 17.23
CA VAL A 16 4.26 -39.62 16.19
C VAL A 16 3.65 -38.30 16.66
N ALA A 17 3.27 -38.19 17.93
CA ALA A 17 2.73 -36.97 18.52
C ALA A 17 3.70 -35.78 18.50
N LYS A 18 5.00 -36.01 18.28
CA LYS A 18 6.04 -34.97 18.12
C LYS A 18 6.20 -34.52 16.66
N THR A 19 5.43 -35.11 15.73
CA THR A 19 5.47 -34.79 14.30
C THR A 19 4.29 -33.90 13.89
N ARG A 20 4.20 -33.59 12.59
CA ARG A 20 3.07 -32.90 11.97
C ARG A 20 2.19 -33.81 11.12
N ALA A 21 2.33 -35.12 11.28
CA ALA A 21 1.43 -36.05 10.60
C ALA A 21 -0.01 -35.86 11.10
N PRO A 22 -1.04 -36.06 10.28
CA PRO A 22 -2.43 -36.01 10.73
C PRO A 22 -2.69 -36.84 12.00
N GLN A 23 -2.04 -38.00 12.11
CA GLN A 23 -2.11 -38.92 13.24
C GLN A 23 -1.62 -38.29 14.56
N ALA A 24 -0.70 -37.32 14.50
CA ALA A 24 -0.24 -36.57 15.68
C ALA A 24 -1.37 -35.76 16.33
N THR A 25 -2.40 -35.41 15.55
CA THR A 25 -3.60 -34.69 16.00
C THR A 25 -4.83 -35.60 16.16
N GLY A 26 -4.63 -36.92 16.18
CA GLY A 26 -5.73 -37.89 16.28
C GLY A 26 -6.52 -38.13 14.98
N ILE A 27 -6.08 -37.55 13.86
CA ILE A 27 -6.72 -37.74 12.56
C ILE A 27 -6.24 -39.06 11.95
N SER A 28 -7.15 -40.02 11.82
CA SER A 28 -6.88 -41.35 11.28
C SER A 28 -7.78 -41.72 10.08
N THR A 29 -8.77 -40.90 9.76
CA THR A 29 -9.71 -41.12 8.63
C THR A 29 -9.67 -39.94 7.66
N LEU A 30 -10.09 -40.20 6.42
CA LEU A 30 -10.20 -39.15 5.40
C LEU A 30 -11.20 -38.07 5.80
N ASP A 31 -12.37 -38.41 6.32
CA ASP A 31 -13.38 -37.41 6.66
C ASP A 31 -12.92 -36.49 7.81
N ALA A 32 -12.26 -37.04 8.83
CA ALA A 32 -11.65 -36.23 9.89
C ALA A 32 -10.54 -35.32 9.35
N PHE A 33 -9.77 -35.79 8.36
CA PHE A 33 -8.77 -34.96 7.69
C PHE A 33 -9.39 -33.78 6.95
N LEU A 34 -10.48 -34.01 6.23
CA LEU A 34 -11.15 -32.97 5.44
C LEU A 34 -11.82 -31.92 6.33
N GLU A 35 -12.42 -32.33 7.44
CA GLU A 35 -12.96 -31.40 8.45
C GLU A 35 -11.86 -30.53 9.07
N ALA A 36 -10.71 -31.12 9.37
CA ALA A 36 -9.57 -30.41 9.94
C ALA A 36 -8.93 -29.45 8.93
N ALA A 37 -8.79 -29.88 7.67
CA ALA A 37 -8.26 -29.07 6.56
C ALA A 37 -9.28 -28.09 5.97
N LYS A 38 -10.51 -28.03 6.51
CA LYS A 38 -11.61 -27.17 6.03
C LYS A 38 -11.96 -27.36 4.55
N ILE A 39 -11.90 -28.61 4.08
CA ILE A 39 -12.26 -28.99 2.70
C ILE A 39 -13.72 -29.45 2.66
N ASP A 40 -14.60 -28.64 2.06
CA ASP A 40 -16.02 -28.98 1.89
C ASP A 40 -16.26 -29.72 0.57
N LYS A 41 -16.46 -31.05 0.67
CA LYS A 41 -16.81 -31.94 -0.46
C LYS A 41 -18.08 -31.48 -1.20
N ALA A 42 -19.10 -31.03 -0.48
CA ALA A 42 -20.39 -30.65 -1.07
C ALA A 42 -20.29 -29.32 -1.81
N ALA A 43 -19.48 -28.38 -1.30
CA ALA A 43 -19.18 -27.13 -2.00
C ALA A 43 -18.38 -27.39 -3.30
N LEU A 44 -17.34 -28.23 -3.23
CA LEU A 44 -16.52 -28.58 -4.40
C LEU A 44 -17.32 -29.32 -5.48
N ALA A 45 -18.23 -30.22 -5.11
CA ALA A 45 -19.09 -30.93 -6.06
C ALA A 45 -20.10 -30.01 -6.79
N LYS A 46 -20.44 -28.86 -6.21
CA LYS A 46 -21.34 -27.86 -6.79
C LYS A 46 -20.61 -26.78 -7.58
N ALA A 47 -19.29 -26.69 -7.47
CA ALA A 47 -18.50 -25.74 -8.22
C ALA A 47 -18.57 -26.09 -9.72
N PRO A 48 -18.72 -25.10 -10.62
CA PRO A 48 -18.70 -25.36 -12.05
C PRO A 48 -17.36 -26.04 -12.42
N PRO A 49 -17.36 -26.99 -13.38
CA PRO A 49 -16.13 -27.64 -13.80
C PRO A 49 -15.14 -26.58 -14.28
N LYS A 50 -14.07 -26.33 -13.52
CA LYS A 50 -12.92 -25.58 -14.00
C LYS A 50 -12.41 -26.32 -15.24
N ALA A 51 -12.26 -25.61 -16.36
CA ALA A 51 -11.69 -26.19 -17.56
C ALA A 51 -10.38 -26.90 -17.19
N ALA A 52 -10.21 -28.15 -17.64
CA ALA A 52 -8.94 -28.86 -17.48
C ALA A 52 -7.86 -27.95 -18.07
N ALA A 53 -7.00 -27.41 -17.22
CA ALA A 53 -5.91 -26.56 -17.65
C ALA A 53 -5.10 -27.35 -18.67
N ALA A 54 -4.96 -26.81 -19.88
CA ALA A 54 -3.89 -27.24 -20.77
C ALA A 54 -2.57 -27.17 -19.97
N VAL A 55 -1.65 -28.10 -20.24
CA VAL A 55 -0.30 -28.08 -19.65
C VAL A 55 0.21 -26.63 -19.72
N PRO A 56 0.49 -25.97 -18.58
CA PRO A 56 0.86 -24.58 -18.61
C PRO A 56 2.19 -24.43 -19.37
N PRO A 57 2.34 -23.41 -20.23
CA PRO A 57 3.68 -22.96 -20.57
C PRO A 57 4.42 -22.51 -19.29
N PRO A 58 5.76 -22.36 -19.32
CA PRO A 58 6.53 -21.89 -18.17
C PRO A 58 5.91 -20.62 -17.57
N VAL A 59 6.00 -20.50 -16.24
CA VAL A 59 5.40 -19.45 -15.41
C VAL A 59 5.72 -18.04 -15.92
N GLU A 60 4.89 -17.50 -16.81
CA GLU A 60 4.86 -16.07 -17.17
C GLU A 60 3.54 -15.39 -16.77
N SER A 61 2.55 -16.12 -16.24
CA SER A 61 1.31 -15.48 -15.74
C SER A 61 0.95 -15.98 -14.35
N GLU A 62 1.54 -15.34 -13.34
CA GLU A 62 1.00 -15.41 -11.99
C GLU A 62 -0.42 -14.85 -11.99
N GLU A 63 -1.36 -15.59 -11.39
CA GLU A 63 -2.74 -15.09 -11.25
C GLU A 63 -2.74 -13.85 -10.36
N LYS A 64 -3.34 -12.75 -10.85
CA LYS A 64 -3.46 -11.50 -10.10
C LYS A 64 -4.29 -11.71 -8.85
N ASN A 65 -3.97 -10.96 -7.80
CA ASN A 65 -4.80 -10.86 -6.61
C ASN A 65 -6.23 -10.43 -7.00
N PRO A 66 -7.28 -11.16 -6.54
CA PRO A 66 -8.67 -10.86 -6.86
C PRO A 66 -9.20 -9.55 -6.25
N PHE A 67 -8.44 -8.87 -5.39
CA PHE A 67 -8.76 -7.53 -4.90
C PHE A 67 -8.89 -6.56 -6.06
N CYS A 68 -10.10 -6.02 -6.26
CA CYS A 68 -10.44 -5.25 -7.44
C CYS A 68 -10.22 -3.75 -7.21
N VAL A 69 -9.36 -3.15 -8.03
CA VAL A 69 -9.02 -1.72 -7.99
C VAL A 69 -9.61 -1.02 -9.21
N LEU A 70 -10.40 0.02 -8.99
CA LEU A 70 -10.75 0.97 -10.05
C LEU A 70 -9.77 2.13 -10.05
N VAL A 71 -9.18 2.43 -11.20
CA VAL A 71 -8.30 3.60 -11.37
C VAL A 71 -9.00 4.62 -12.25
N CYS A 72 -9.28 5.81 -11.71
CA CYS A 72 -10.05 6.82 -12.43
C CYS A 72 -9.14 7.80 -13.17
N GLY A 73 -9.46 8.04 -14.45
CA GLY A 73 -8.79 8.97 -15.37
C GLY A 73 -7.95 8.28 -16.44
N GLY A 74 -7.57 9.01 -17.49
CA GLY A 74 -6.63 8.55 -18.54
C GLY A 74 -5.35 9.37 -18.66
N GLY A 75 -5.07 10.24 -17.69
CA GLY A 75 -3.84 11.05 -17.62
C GLY A 75 -2.64 10.27 -17.08
N ASN A 76 -1.47 10.94 -17.01
CA ASN A 76 -0.19 10.32 -16.61
C ASN A 76 -0.28 9.45 -15.35
N ALA A 77 -0.82 10.00 -14.26
CA ALA A 77 -0.89 9.29 -12.98
C ALA A 77 -1.85 8.09 -13.04
N ALA A 78 -2.99 8.23 -13.74
CA ALA A 78 -3.96 7.15 -13.87
C ALA A 78 -3.42 6.00 -14.72
N GLN A 79 -2.68 6.26 -15.80
CA GLN A 79 -2.07 5.18 -16.58
C GLN A 79 -0.95 4.46 -15.82
N VAL A 80 -0.11 5.21 -15.07
CA VAL A 80 0.90 4.62 -14.19
C VAL A 80 0.27 3.77 -13.09
N ALA A 81 -0.74 4.29 -12.39
CA ALA A 81 -1.47 3.54 -11.37
C ALA A 81 -2.13 2.29 -11.97
N SER A 82 -2.76 2.41 -13.14
CA SER A 82 -3.40 1.27 -13.82
C SER A 82 -2.40 0.17 -14.15
N ALA A 83 -1.24 0.50 -14.73
CA ALA A 83 -0.20 -0.48 -15.02
C ALA A 83 0.43 -1.06 -13.73
N MET A 84 0.75 -0.21 -12.76
CA MET A 84 1.34 -0.65 -11.49
C MET A 84 0.43 -1.59 -10.71
N PHE A 85 -0.87 -1.30 -10.67
CA PHE A 85 -1.83 -2.13 -9.94
C PHE A 85 -2.20 -3.36 -10.76
N ALA A 86 -2.36 -3.25 -12.07
CA ALA A 86 -2.68 -4.39 -12.94
C ALA A 86 -1.60 -5.47 -12.95
N TYR A 87 -0.37 -5.15 -12.55
CA TYR A 87 0.69 -6.14 -12.38
C TYR A 87 0.42 -7.12 -11.21
N ARG A 88 -0.34 -6.70 -10.18
CA ARG A 88 -0.57 -7.48 -8.95
C ARG A 88 -2.04 -7.74 -8.63
N TYR A 89 -2.96 -6.90 -9.11
CA TYR A 89 -4.35 -6.86 -8.70
C TYR A 89 -5.28 -6.84 -9.92
N GLN A 90 -6.49 -7.39 -9.77
CA GLN A 90 -7.57 -7.10 -10.70
C GLN A 90 -7.77 -5.58 -10.79
N THR A 91 -7.58 -5.02 -11.97
CA THR A 91 -7.53 -3.56 -12.15
C THR A 91 -8.36 -3.16 -13.35
N ILE A 92 -9.33 -2.27 -13.14
CA ILE A 92 -10.15 -1.69 -14.20
C ILE A 92 -9.87 -0.18 -14.25
N ALA A 93 -9.43 0.32 -15.40
CA ALA A 93 -9.30 1.74 -15.62
C ALA A 93 -10.65 2.35 -16.01
N VAL A 94 -11.04 3.46 -15.39
CA VAL A 94 -12.31 4.13 -15.63
C VAL A 94 -12.09 5.58 -16.06
N SER A 95 -12.45 5.93 -17.28
CA SER A 95 -12.51 7.34 -17.71
C SER A 95 -13.93 7.73 -18.09
N LEU A 96 -14.46 8.74 -17.40
CA LEU A 96 -15.74 9.36 -17.72
C LEU A 96 -15.58 10.61 -18.62
N TYR A 97 -14.35 10.88 -19.09
CA TYR A 97 -14.06 12.03 -19.94
C TYR A 97 -14.23 11.68 -21.41
N ALA A 98 -15.29 12.21 -22.03
CA ALA A 98 -15.59 12.05 -23.45
C ALA A 98 -15.47 10.58 -23.91
N ASP A 99 -14.64 10.32 -24.93
CA ASP A 99 -14.34 9.00 -25.50
C ASP A 99 -12.96 8.47 -25.06
N GLU A 100 -12.35 9.03 -24.00
CA GLU A 100 -10.99 8.71 -23.56
C GLU A 100 -10.81 7.22 -23.24
N ALA A 101 -11.78 6.60 -22.55
CA ALA A 101 -11.74 5.17 -22.25
C ALA A 101 -11.72 4.30 -23.52
N ALA A 102 -12.58 4.61 -24.50
CA ALA A 102 -12.63 3.88 -25.77
C ALA A 102 -11.34 4.05 -26.58
N LYS A 103 -10.80 5.28 -26.63
CA LYS A 103 -9.51 5.58 -27.27
C LYS A 103 -8.36 4.83 -26.60
N TRP A 104 -8.32 4.79 -25.27
CA TRP A 104 -7.25 4.11 -24.54
C TRP A 104 -7.36 2.59 -24.74
N LYS A 105 -8.56 2.03 -24.64
CA LYS A 105 -8.80 0.61 -24.94
C LYS A 105 -8.36 0.24 -26.36
N ALA A 106 -8.68 1.08 -27.35
CA ALA A 106 -8.27 0.87 -28.74
C ALA A 106 -6.75 1.04 -28.93
N ALA A 107 -6.12 2.00 -28.23
CA ALA A 107 -4.69 2.20 -28.26
C ALA A 107 -3.95 0.97 -27.72
N LEU A 108 -4.34 0.46 -26.54
CA LEU A 108 -3.70 -0.72 -25.94
C LEU A 108 -4.00 -1.99 -26.74
N GLY A 109 -5.23 -2.19 -27.20
CA GLY A 109 -5.63 -3.34 -28.00
C GLY A 109 -5.36 -4.67 -27.29
N GLU A 110 -4.69 -5.59 -27.98
CA GLU A 110 -4.29 -6.86 -27.40
C GLU A 110 -2.95 -6.81 -26.66
N ASP A 111 -2.19 -5.73 -26.80
CA ASP A 111 -0.87 -5.56 -26.19
C ASP A 111 -0.94 -5.42 -24.65
N ASN A 112 0.22 -5.58 -24.01
CA ASN A 112 0.41 -5.25 -22.61
C ASN A 112 0.94 -3.81 -22.47
N TYR A 113 0.60 -3.17 -21.36
CA TYR A 113 1.12 -1.88 -20.96
C TYR A 113 2.52 -2.04 -20.34
N GLU A 114 3.47 -1.20 -20.77
CA GLU A 114 4.85 -1.17 -20.28
C GLU A 114 5.06 0.00 -19.30
N LEU A 115 5.49 -0.30 -18.07
CA LEU A 115 5.81 0.72 -17.07
C LEU A 115 7.27 0.58 -16.63
N THR A 116 8.08 1.60 -16.91
CA THR A 116 9.44 1.72 -16.36
C THR A 116 9.40 2.39 -14.99
N LEU A 117 9.93 1.72 -13.98
CA LEU A 117 10.07 2.22 -12.62
C LEU A 117 11.30 3.13 -12.50
N ASP A 118 11.34 3.97 -11.47
CA ASP A 118 12.50 4.83 -11.16
C ASP A 118 13.76 4.05 -10.72
N THR A 119 13.63 2.74 -10.49
CA THR A 119 14.74 1.80 -10.29
C THR A 119 15.38 1.32 -11.60
N GLY A 120 14.82 1.69 -12.75
CA GLY A 120 15.22 1.18 -14.06
C GLY A 120 14.61 -0.18 -14.43
N LYS A 121 13.92 -0.86 -13.50
CA LYS A 121 13.15 -2.08 -13.81
C LYS A 121 11.90 -1.74 -14.61
N THR A 122 11.54 -2.62 -15.54
CA THR A 122 10.29 -2.52 -16.31
C THR A 122 9.31 -3.59 -15.84
N ILE A 123 8.06 -3.21 -15.63
CA ILE A 123 6.94 -4.14 -15.45
C ILE A 123 6.04 -4.11 -16.69
N VAL A 124 5.51 -5.28 -17.04
CA VAL A 124 4.58 -5.46 -18.17
C VAL A 124 3.28 -6.01 -17.60
N SER A 125 2.17 -5.34 -17.89
CA SER A 125 0.86 -5.66 -17.28
C SER A 125 -0.29 -5.24 -18.19
N LYS A 126 -1.48 -5.78 -17.98
CA LYS A 126 -2.68 -5.38 -18.73
C LYS A 126 -3.85 -5.17 -17.77
N PRO A 127 -4.47 -3.97 -17.70
CA PRO A 127 -5.72 -3.80 -16.98
C PRO A 127 -6.78 -4.79 -17.47
N ASP A 128 -7.58 -5.31 -16.55
CA ASP A 128 -8.64 -6.28 -16.83
C ASP A 128 -9.75 -5.66 -17.70
N ASP A 129 -9.97 -4.35 -17.58
CA ASP A 129 -10.78 -3.58 -18.53
C ASP A 129 -10.39 -2.09 -18.51
N ILE A 130 -10.78 -1.38 -19.57
CA ILE A 130 -10.71 0.09 -19.69
C ILE A 130 -12.09 0.56 -20.16
N THR A 131 -12.83 1.26 -19.30
CA THR A 131 -14.26 1.52 -19.54
C THR A 131 -14.70 2.91 -19.09
N ASN A 132 -15.89 3.33 -19.54
CA ASN A 132 -16.62 4.48 -19.03
C ASN A 132 -17.92 4.07 -18.30
N ASP A 133 -18.16 2.77 -18.11
CA ASP A 133 -19.32 2.26 -17.39
C ASP A 133 -19.10 2.36 -15.87
N PRO A 134 -19.87 3.18 -15.14
CA PRO A 134 -19.73 3.29 -13.70
C PRO A 134 -20.24 2.06 -12.92
N SER A 135 -20.99 1.16 -13.55
CA SER A 135 -21.53 -0.04 -12.89
C SER A 135 -20.43 -0.98 -12.35
N VAL A 136 -19.22 -0.88 -12.93
CA VAL A 136 -18.04 -1.65 -12.49
C VAL A 136 -17.63 -1.34 -11.04
N ALA A 137 -18.08 -0.22 -10.46
CA ALA A 137 -17.90 0.09 -9.04
C ALA A 137 -18.56 -0.93 -8.09
N ALA A 138 -19.46 -1.79 -8.58
CA ALA A 138 -19.98 -2.93 -7.82
C ALA A 138 -18.91 -4.00 -7.51
N LYS A 139 -17.83 -4.06 -8.31
CA LYS A 139 -16.71 -5.00 -8.11
C LYS A 139 -15.66 -4.45 -7.14
N ALA A 140 -15.51 -3.13 -7.10
CA ALA A 140 -14.38 -2.41 -6.50
C ALA A 140 -14.22 -2.65 -4.99
N ASP A 141 -13.06 -3.15 -4.57
CA ASP A 141 -12.59 -3.10 -3.18
C ASP A 141 -11.90 -1.76 -2.88
N ALA A 142 -11.22 -1.19 -3.88
CA ALA A 142 -10.67 0.15 -3.83
C ALA A 142 -10.99 0.94 -5.12
N ILE A 143 -11.20 2.25 -4.97
CA ILE A 143 -11.33 3.21 -6.06
C ILE A 143 -10.26 4.29 -5.85
N VAL A 144 -9.36 4.44 -6.81
CA VAL A 144 -8.28 5.41 -6.81
C VAL A 144 -8.57 6.50 -7.83
N LEU A 145 -8.84 7.71 -7.36
CA LEU A 145 -9.05 8.88 -8.20
C LEU A 145 -7.72 9.60 -8.45
N ALA A 146 -7.20 9.43 -9.67
CA ALA A 146 -6.00 10.11 -10.17
C ALA A 146 -6.37 11.12 -11.28
N VAL A 147 -7.39 11.95 -11.00
CA VAL A 147 -7.98 12.94 -11.91
C VAL A 147 -7.88 14.36 -11.35
N PRO A 148 -7.93 15.39 -12.22
CA PRO A 148 -8.10 16.78 -11.79
C PRO A 148 -9.28 16.94 -10.83
N SER A 149 -9.14 17.87 -9.89
CA SER A 149 -10.07 18.04 -8.77
C SER A 149 -11.47 18.49 -9.17
N PHE A 150 -11.62 19.20 -10.29
CA PHE A 150 -12.94 19.57 -10.82
C PHE A 150 -13.77 18.33 -11.23
N ALA A 151 -13.14 17.20 -11.54
CA ALA A 151 -13.81 15.98 -12.00
C ALA A 151 -14.27 15.06 -10.84
N HIS A 152 -13.78 15.25 -9.61
CA HIS A 152 -14.04 14.31 -8.50
C HIS A 152 -15.53 14.10 -8.26
N GLY A 153 -16.30 15.19 -8.24
CA GLY A 153 -17.75 15.13 -7.97
C GLY A 153 -18.52 14.29 -8.99
N GLN A 154 -18.13 14.33 -10.27
CA GLN A 154 -18.72 13.51 -11.33
C GLN A 154 -18.49 12.02 -11.09
N TYR A 155 -17.27 11.63 -10.70
CA TYR A 155 -16.96 10.22 -10.40
C TYR A 155 -17.72 9.72 -9.17
N PHE A 156 -17.74 10.51 -8.09
CA PHE A 156 -18.48 10.16 -6.87
C PHE A 156 -19.97 9.92 -7.13
N GLU A 157 -20.60 10.82 -7.89
CA GLU A 157 -22.00 10.72 -8.25
C GLU A 157 -22.28 9.51 -9.15
N ALA A 158 -21.41 9.25 -10.13
CA ALA A 158 -21.56 8.12 -11.04
C ALA A 158 -21.41 6.75 -10.33
N PHE A 159 -20.49 6.63 -9.38
CA PHE A 159 -20.26 5.38 -8.65
C PHE A 159 -21.21 5.14 -7.49
N ALA A 160 -21.81 6.20 -6.93
CA ALA A 160 -22.65 6.12 -5.74
C ALA A 160 -23.70 4.99 -5.77
N PRO A 161 -24.41 4.70 -6.88
CA PRO A 161 -25.41 3.61 -6.90
C PRO A 161 -24.81 2.21 -6.66
N TYR A 162 -23.56 1.97 -7.03
CA TYR A 162 -22.99 0.62 -7.17
C TYR A 162 -22.02 0.23 -6.06
N MET A 163 -21.39 1.20 -5.41
CA MET A 163 -20.35 0.93 -4.41
C MET A 163 -20.83 0.02 -3.27
N LYS A 164 -19.97 -0.90 -2.85
CA LYS A 164 -20.20 -1.82 -1.73
C LYS A 164 -19.61 -1.28 -0.40
N PRO A 165 -20.19 -1.62 0.76
CA PRO A 165 -19.65 -1.20 2.06
C PRO A 165 -18.17 -1.57 2.24
N ASN A 166 -17.45 -0.71 2.96
CA ASN A 166 -16.00 -0.75 3.20
C ASN A 166 -15.11 -0.58 1.96
N CYS A 167 -15.65 -0.13 0.82
CA CYS A 167 -14.82 0.26 -0.32
C CYS A 167 -13.88 1.43 0.07
N VAL A 168 -12.59 1.28 -0.22
CA VAL A 168 -11.57 2.32 0.01
C VAL A 168 -11.57 3.29 -1.16
N VAL A 169 -11.96 4.55 -0.94
CA VAL A 169 -11.97 5.62 -1.94
C VAL A 169 -10.79 6.54 -1.69
N ALA A 170 -9.70 6.31 -2.41
CA ALA A 170 -8.49 7.10 -2.34
C ALA A 170 -8.47 8.20 -3.41
N VAL A 171 -8.27 9.45 -3.00
CA VAL A 171 -8.21 10.58 -3.92
C VAL A 171 -6.81 11.19 -3.86
N MET A 172 -6.09 11.12 -4.98
CA MET A 172 -4.70 11.55 -5.07
C MET A 172 -4.49 12.48 -6.27
N PRO A 173 -4.33 13.80 -6.04
CA PRO A 173 -4.53 14.52 -4.77
C PRO A 173 -6.01 14.77 -4.44
N ALA A 174 -6.36 14.80 -3.16
CA ALA A 174 -7.71 15.13 -2.69
C ALA A 174 -8.08 16.61 -2.87
N ARG A 175 -7.07 17.49 -2.75
CA ARG A 175 -7.22 18.95 -2.66
C ARG A 175 -8.13 19.37 -1.49
N SER A 176 -8.48 20.65 -1.45
CA SER A 176 -9.29 21.21 -0.38
C SER A 176 -10.76 20.74 -0.48
N GLY A 177 -11.35 20.34 0.64
CA GLY A 177 -12.76 19.94 0.76
C GLY A 177 -13.15 18.67 0.00
N GLY A 178 -12.19 17.80 -0.34
CA GLY A 178 -12.47 16.57 -1.09
C GLY A 178 -13.39 15.58 -0.35
N ASP A 179 -13.24 15.47 0.95
CA ASP A 179 -14.05 14.64 1.87
C ASP A 179 -15.48 15.18 2.05
N ILE A 180 -15.63 16.51 2.09
CA ILE A 180 -16.94 17.19 2.12
C ILE A 180 -17.66 16.98 0.79
N LEU A 181 -16.96 17.17 -0.34
CA LEU A 181 -17.51 16.91 -1.67
C LEU A 181 -17.94 15.43 -1.82
N PHE A 182 -17.10 14.50 -1.35
CA PHE A 182 -17.41 13.07 -1.33
C PHE A 182 -18.69 12.80 -0.54
N SER A 183 -18.79 13.34 0.69
CA SER A 183 -19.97 13.18 1.55
C SER A 183 -21.22 13.78 0.92
N ALA A 184 -21.11 14.98 0.33
CA ALA A 184 -22.23 15.65 -0.33
C ALA A 184 -22.74 14.87 -1.54
N LYS A 185 -21.85 14.25 -2.32
CA LYS A 185 -22.21 13.49 -3.53
C LYS A 185 -22.75 12.09 -3.24
N LEU A 186 -22.29 11.44 -2.17
CA LEU A 186 -22.77 10.11 -1.78
C LEU A 186 -23.96 10.14 -0.81
N GLY A 187 -24.22 11.28 -0.17
CA GLY A 187 -25.26 11.41 0.86
C GLY A 187 -25.07 10.39 1.99
N SER A 188 -26.15 9.71 2.39
CA SER A 188 -26.10 8.73 3.49
C SER A 188 -25.20 7.54 3.22
N LYS A 189 -24.84 7.25 1.96
CA LYS A 189 -23.98 6.12 1.59
C LYS A 189 -22.51 6.38 1.91
N ALA A 190 -22.10 7.63 2.10
CA ALA A 190 -20.73 7.99 2.44
C ALA A 190 -20.25 7.31 3.73
N LYS A 191 -21.15 7.11 4.70
CA LYS A 191 -20.85 6.46 5.99
C LYS A 191 -20.44 4.98 5.86
N ASP A 192 -20.81 4.34 4.75
CA ASP A 192 -20.52 2.94 4.49
C ASP A 192 -19.16 2.77 3.80
N MET A 193 -18.49 3.87 3.42
CA MET A 193 -17.22 3.88 2.67
C MET A 193 -16.05 4.31 3.55
N ILE A 194 -14.83 4.15 3.04
CA ILE A 194 -13.60 4.62 3.67
C ILE A 194 -12.96 5.64 2.74
N PHE A 195 -13.05 6.93 3.07
CA PHE A 195 -12.42 7.99 2.29
C PHE A 195 -10.97 8.17 2.70
N VAL A 196 -10.06 8.26 1.73
CA VAL A 196 -8.63 8.53 1.95
C VAL A 196 -8.22 9.73 1.11
N GLY A 197 -7.95 10.85 1.78
CA GLY A 197 -7.52 12.07 1.12
C GLY A 197 -6.00 12.24 1.13
N PHE A 198 -5.36 12.16 -0.03
CA PHE A 198 -3.91 12.39 -0.16
C PHE A 198 -3.59 13.86 -0.44
N GLU A 199 -2.49 14.37 0.10
CA GLU A 199 -2.03 15.73 -0.16
C GLU A 199 -1.60 15.96 -1.63
N THR A 200 -1.08 14.90 -2.28
CA THR A 200 -0.35 14.96 -3.56
C THR A 200 -0.39 13.61 -4.30
N LEU A 201 0.08 13.59 -5.54
CA LEU A 201 0.44 12.36 -6.24
C LEU A 201 1.69 11.69 -5.64
N PRO A 202 1.75 10.33 -5.63
CA PRO A 202 2.91 9.55 -5.15
C PRO A 202 4.14 9.63 -6.05
N TRP A 203 3.96 9.94 -7.34
CA TRP A 203 5.02 9.90 -8.35
C TRP A 203 5.11 11.18 -9.17
N ALA A 204 6.33 11.54 -9.56
CA ALA A 204 6.55 12.28 -10.79
C ALA A 204 6.60 11.27 -11.94
N CYS A 205 5.67 11.36 -12.89
CA CYS A 205 5.55 10.38 -13.96
C CYS A 205 5.02 10.97 -15.26
N ARG A 206 5.33 10.29 -16.36
CA ARG A 206 4.85 10.63 -17.70
C ARG A 206 4.56 9.37 -18.51
N PHE A 207 3.47 9.38 -19.29
CA PHE A 207 3.39 8.45 -20.41
C PHE A 207 4.43 8.85 -21.46
N THR A 208 5.09 7.86 -22.04
CA THR A 208 6.05 8.01 -23.14
C THR A 208 5.41 7.62 -24.48
N ASP A 209 4.38 6.77 -24.42
CA ASP A 209 3.45 6.45 -25.52
C ASP A 209 2.04 6.35 -24.92
N TRP A 210 1.15 7.26 -25.31
CA TRP A 210 -0.16 7.39 -24.66
C TRP A 210 -0.98 6.10 -24.80
N GLY A 211 -1.42 5.56 -23.67
CA GLY A 211 -2.22 4.35 -23.59
C GLY A 211 -1.43 3.05 -23.60
N LYS A 212 -0.11 3.11 -23.80
CA LYS A 212 0.76 1.93 -23.94
C LYS A 212 1.97 1.90 -23.02
N LYS A 213 2.63 3.06 -22.81
CA LYS A 213 3.90 3.12 -22.10
C LYS A 213 4.01 4.33 -21.18
N ALA A 214 4.55 4.11 -19.98
CA ALA A 214 4.87 5.19 -19.07
C ALA A 214 6.16 4.97 -18.29
N THR A 215 6.66 6.04 -17.70
CA THR A 215 7.85 6.05 -16.86
C THR A 215 7.58 6.81 -15.57
N ILE A 216 7.98 6.22 -14.45
CA ILE A 216 8.12 6.90 -13.16
C ILE A 216 9.49 7.56 -13.17
N LEU A 217 9.49 8.89 -13.16
CA LEU A 217 10.70 9.71 -13.12
C LEU A 217 11.27 9.79 -11.70
N GLY A 218 10.40 9.65 -10.70
CA GLY A 218 10.78 9.56 -9.30
C GLY A 218 9.59 9.28 -8.41
N THR A 219 9.79 8.42 -7.41
CA THR A 219 8.84 8.11 -6.35
C THR A 219 9.18 8.91 -5.10
N LYS A 220 8.17 9.49 -4.45
CA LYS A 220 8.38 10.17 -3.16
C LYS A 220 8.82 9.16 -2.09
N GLY A 221 9.60 9.62 -1.11
CA GLY A 221 9.89 8.80 0.08
C GLY A 221 8.63 8.52 0.89
N SER A 222 7.78 9.54 1.03
CA SER A 222 6.53 9.48 1.78
C SER A 222 5.49 10.45 1.26
N ILE A 223 4.24 10.19 1.60
CA ILE A 223 3.07 11.01 1.27
C ILE A 223 2.09 11.03 2.45
N LEU A 224 1.53 12.20 2.75
CA LEU A 224 0.50 12.33 3.77
C LEU A 224 -0.88 11.97 3.22
N ALA A 225 -1.64 11.23 4.04
CA ALA A 225 -3.04 10.93 3.81
C ALA A 225 -3.86 11.03 5.11
N ALA A 226 -5.11 11.46 5.00
CA ALA A 226 -6.08 11.41 6.11
C ALA A 226 -7.26 10.49 5.77
N VAL A 227 -7.76 9.76 6.78
CA VAL A 227 -8.81 8.76 6.60
C VAL A 227 -10.08 9.16 7.33
N THR A 228 -11.22 9.02 6.65
CA THR A 228 -12.55 9.20 7.24
C THR A 228 -13.37 7.92 7.00
N PRO A 229 -13.89 7.25 8.04
CA PRO A 229 -13.72 7.56 9.47
C PRO A 229 -12.37 7.07 10.02
N SER A 230 -11.83 7.74 11.05
CA SER A 230 -10.45 7.55 11.53
C SER A 230 -10.14 6.15 12.07
N GLU A 231 -11.14 5.44 12.62
CA GLU A 231 -10.94 4.06 13.08
C GLU A 231 -10.62 3.07 11.93
N LYS A 232 -10.81 3.50 10.68
CA LYS A 232 -10.46 2.73 9.48
C LYS A 232 -9.05 3.01 8.98
N THR A 233 -8.28 3.93 9.59
CA THR A 233 -6.91 4.25 9.19
C THR A 233 -6.02 3.01 9.01
N PRO A 234 -5.94 2.05 9.95
CA PRO A 234 -5.05 0.90 9.81
C PRO A 234 -5.36 0.07 8.54
N LEU A 235 -6.64 -0.19 8.27
CA LEU A 235 -7.07 -0.93 7.09
C LEU A 235 -6.82 -0.15 5.80
N ALA A 236 -7.22 1.13 5.77
CA ALA A 236 -7.05 1.99 4.61
C ALA A 236 -5.58 2.09 4.21
N PHE A 237 -4.69 2.28 5.17
CA PHE A 237 -3.27 2.42 4.89
C PHE A 237 -2.62 1.10 4.52
N ALA A 238 -3.03 -0.03 5.11
CA ALA A 238 -2.58 -1.34 4.65
C ALA A 238 -2.94 -1.58 3.18
N VAL A 239 -4.18 -1.25 2.78
CA VAL A 239 -4.62 -1.31 1.37
C VAL A 239 -3.79 -0.37 0.50
N MET A 240 -3.67 0.90 0.87
CA MET A 240 -2.94 1.89 0.07
C MET A 240 -1.45 1.57 -0.04
N GLN A 241 -0.82 1.08 1.02
CA GLN A 241 0.57 0.64 0.98
C GLN A 241 0.72 -0.62 0.13
N GLY A 242 -0.24 -1.56 0.17
CA GLY A 242 -0.29 -2.71 -0.73
C GLY A 242 -0.36 -2.29 -2.20
N LEU A 243 -1.17 -1.28 -2.52
CA LEU A 243 -1.28 -0.74 -3.88
C LEU A 243 0.00 -0.01 -4.31
N LEU A 244 0.56 0.86 -3.47
CA LEU A 244 1.70 1.71 -3.82
C LEU A 244 3.07 1.03 -3.71
N GLY A 245 3.22 -0.03 -2.90
CA GLY A 245 4.47 -0.76 -2.71
C GLY A 245 5.22 -0.38 -1.44
N VAL A 246 6.57 -0.41 -1.46
CA VAL A 246 7.39 0.01 -0.29
C VAL A 246 7.49 1.54 -0.21
N PHE A 247 7.61 2.19 -1.36
CA PHE A 247 7.69 3.65 -1.48
C PHE A 247 6.58 4.14 -2.41
N PRO A 248 5.94 5.29 -2.11
CA PRO A 248 6.11 6.08 -0.89
C PRO A 248 5.54 5.37 0.34
N ASN A 249 6.07 5.67 1.53
CA ASN A 249 5.37 5.38 2.78
C ASN A 249 4.09 6.23 2.84
N VAL A 250 2.96 5.63 3.23
CA VAL A 250 1.71 6.35 3.45
C VAL A 250 1.66 6.78 4.91
N ALA A 251 1.96 8.05 5.16
CA ALA A 251 2.00 8.65 6.49
C ALA A 251 0.65 9.27 6.88
N GLU A 252 0.32 9.20 8.17
CA GLU A 252 -0.96 9.69 8.68
C GLU A 252 -0.95 11.21 8.86
N SER A 253 -1.97 11.86 8.30
CA SER A 253 -2.41 13.17 8.73
C SER A 253 -3.64 13.03 9.64
N PRO A 254 -3.70 13.70 10.81
CA PRO A 254 -4.79 13.53 11.77
C PRO A 254 -6.17 13.90 11.25
N SER A 255 -6.27 14.67 10.17
CA SER A 255 -7.54 15.16 9.65
C SER A 255 -7.49 15.52 8.17
N ASN A 256 -8.58 15.23 7.45
CA ASN A 256 -8.78 15.70 6.07
C ASN A 256 -8.87 17.24 5.98
N LEU A 257 -9.18 17.93 7.07
CA LEU A 257 -9.06 19.39 7.14
C LEU A 257 -7.58 19.84 7.09
N GLY A 258 -6.69 19.08 7.74
CA GLY A 258 -5.24 19.30 7.66
C GLY A 258 -4.75 19.19 6.22
N ILE A 259 -5.14 18.11 5.52
CA ILE A 259 -4.88 17.94 4.08
C ILE A 259 -5.47 19.08 3.24
N SER A 260 -6.69 19.53 3.56
CA SER A 260 -7.37 20.60 2.83
C SER A 260 -6.66 21.96 2.94
N LEU A 261 -6.12 22.27 4.12
CA LEU A 261 -5.37 23.50 4.38
C LEU A 261 -3.90 23.40 3.93
N ARG A 262 -3.35 22.18 3.80
CA ARG A 262 -2.02 21.89 3.23
C ARG A 262 -2.05 21.76 1.69
N ASN A 263 -2.82 22.61 1.00
CA ASN A 263 -2.93 22.56 -0.46
C ASN A 263 -2.00 23.60 -1.13
N PRO A 264 -0.78 23.22 -1.57
CA PRO A 264 0.15 24.16 -2.20
C PRO A 264 -0.40 24.73 -3.50
N GLY A 265 -1.27 24.01 -4.22
CA GLY A 265 -1.91 24.49 -5.45
C GLY A 265 -2.78 25.72 -5.21
N ALA A 266 -3.46 25.80 -4.07
CA ALA A 266 -4.31 26.94 -3.69
C ALA A 266 -3.53 28.22 -3.40
N VAL A 267 -2.21 28.12 -3.18
CA VAL A 267 -1.33 29.25 -2.83
C VAL A 267 -0.36 29.55 -3.97
N ILE A 268 0.44 28.58 -4.38
CA ILE A 268 1.52 28.77 -5.35
C ILE A 268 0.97 29.23 -6.70
N HIS A 269 0.04 28.48 -7.27
CA HIS A 269 -0.40 28.71 -8.64
C HIS A 269 -1.10 30.06 -8.81
N PRO A 270 -2.18 30.39 -8.07
CA PRO A 270 -2.81 31.70 -8.17
C PRO A 270 -1.90 32.82 -7.66
N GLY A 271 -1.07 32.59 -6.63
CA GLY A 271 -0.17 33.58 -6.07
C GLY A 271 0.96 34.00 -7.02
N VAL A 272 1.62 33.05 -7.69
CA VAL A 272 2.65 33.33 -8.69
C VAL A 272 2.04 33.98 -9.93
N MET A 273 0.89 33.46 -10.40
CA MET A 273 0.18 34.03 -11.54
C MET A 273 -0.25 35.49 -11.26
N TYR A 274 -0.79 35.79 -10.08
CA TYR A 274 -1.11 37.15 -9.68
C TYR A 274 0.15 37.99 -9.51
N GLY A 275 1.16 37.46 -8.82
CA GLY A 275 2.43 38.15 -8.56
C GLY A 275 3.15 38.60 -9.84
N ARG A 276 2.97 37.87 -10.95
CA ARG A 276 3.56 38.23 -12.26
C ARG A 276 2.63 39.02 -13.16
N TRP A 277 1.33 38.72 -13.16
CA TRP A 277 0.39 39.18 -14.19
C TRP A 277 -0.76 40.05 -13.68
N CYS A 278 -0.73 40.48 -12.42
CA CYS A 278 -1.69 41.46 -11.94
C CYS A 278 -1.50 42.82 -12.65
N PRO A 279 -2.51 43.70 -12.66
CA PRO A 279 -2.43 45.00 -13.33
C PRO A 279 -1.30 45.92 -12.84
N GLU A 280 -0.76 45.68 -11.64
CA GLU A 280 0.40 46.43 -11.11
C GLU A 280 1.74 45.98 -11.72
N LYS A 281 1.78 44.80 -12.36
CA LYS A 281 3.01 44.14 -12.82
C LYS A 281 3.06 43.89 -14.31
N TRP A 282 1.91 43.81 -14.97
CA TRP A 282 1.83 43.59 -16.41
C TRP A 282 0.97 44.65 -17.09
N ASP A 283 1.52 45.26 -18.13
CA ASP A 283 0.93 46.35 -18.91
C ASP A 283 0.04 45.86 -20.07
N GLY A 284 -0.08 44.54 -20.24
CA GLY A 284 -0.84 43.92 -21.33
C GLY A 284 -0.03 43.62 -22.59
N ASN A 285 1.25 44.02 -22.66
CA ASN A 285 2.06 43.84 -23.86
C ASN A 285 2.61 42.41 -23.97
N PRO A 286 2.72 41.85 -25.20
CA PRO A 286 3.37 40.56 -25.44
C PRO A 286 4.87 40.59 -25.11
N LEU A 287 5.40 39.46 -24.62
CA LEU A 287 6.82 39.27 -24.30
C LEU A 287 7.56 38.52 -25.40
N ASP A 288 8.86 38.76 -25.52
CA ASP A 288 9.71 38.04 -26.48
C ASP A 288 10.07 36.63 -26.00
N ASP A 289 10.14 36.42 -24.67
CA ASP A 289 10.50 35.14 -24.07
C ASP A 289 9.44 34.66 -23.06
N LYS A 290 9.41 33.34 -22.82
CA LYS A 290 8.57 32.72 -21.79
C LYS A 290 9.25 32.84 -20.42
N PRO A 291 8.73 33.63 -19.48
CA PRO A 291 9.37 33.80 -18.18
C PRO A 291 9.29 32.51 -17.35
N LEU A 292 10.34 32.22 -16.58
CA LEU A 292 10.36 31.11 -15.62
C LEU A 292 9.22 31.26 -14.60
N PHE A 293 8.60 30.15 -14.21
CA PHE A 293 7.49 30.13 -13.25
C PHE A 293 8.01 30.14 -11.82
N TYR A 294 8.44 28.98 -11.31
CA TYR A 294 8.94 28.84 -9.95
C TYR A 294 10.27 29.57 -9.74
N GLN A 295 11.17 29.49 -10.73
CA GLN A 295 12.49 30.13 -10.66
C GLN A 295 12.48 31.62 -11.00
N GLY A 296 11.33 32.13 -11.46
CA GLY A 296 11.12 33.55 -11.75
C GLY A 296 10.37 34.27 -10.63
N VAL A 297 10.25 33.67 -9.43
CA VAL A 297 9.60 34.32 -8.30
C VAL A 297 10.46 35.49 -7.83
N GLU A 298 9.87 36.68 -7.86
CA GLU A 298 10.46 37.94 -7.40
C GLU A 298 9.90 38.33 -6.02
N GLU A 299 10.46 39.39 -5.40
CA GLU A 299 10.07 39.83 -4.05
C GLU A 299 8.57 40.17 -3.92
N PHE A 300 7.96 40.75 -4.95
CA PHE A 300 6.52 41.01 -4.95
C PHE A 300 5.70 39.72 -5.00
N SER A 301 6.07 38.75 -5.84
CA SER A 301 5.39 37.45 -5.88
C SER A 301 5.56 36.71 -4.56
N GLU A 302 6.73 36.79 -3.93
CA GLU A 302 6.95 36.24 -2.59
C GLU A 302 6.04 36.88 -1.54
N SER A 303 5.86 38.21 -1.55
CA SER A 303 4.98 38.88 -0.58
C SER A 303 3.51 38.47 -0.74
N VAL A 304 3.05 38.25 -1.99
CA VAL A 304 1.72 37.68 -2.28
C VAL A 304 1.61 36.27 -1.71
N LEU A 305 2.59 35.40 -1.97
CA LEU A 305 2.61 34.02 -1.47
C LEU A 305 2.62 33.96 0.07
N LEU A 306 3.42 34.81 0.71
CA LEU A 306 3.49 34.93 2.17
C LEU A 306 2.16 35.43 2.76
N GLY A 307 1.48 36.37 2.10
CA GLY A 307 0.14 36.82 2.50
C GLY A 307 -0.89 35.70 2.43
N LEU A 308 -0.96 34.99 1.29
CA LEU A 308 -1.90 33.88 1.09
C LEU A 308 -1.66 32.74 2.09
N THR A 309 -0.41 32.28 2.26
CA THR A 309 -0.11 31.20 3.22
C THR A 309 -0.32 31.66 4.66
N GLY A 310 -0.04 32.92 4.98
CA GLY A 310 -0.29 33.51 6.30
C GLY A 310 -1.77 33.50 6.68
N GLU A 311 -2.66 33.82 5.74
CA GLU A 311 -4.12 33.77 5.94
C GLU A 311 -4.62 32.35 6.18
N VAL A 312 -4.08 31.35 5.47
CA VAL A 312 -4.36 29.94 5.76
C VAL A 312 -3.93 29.56 7.18
N GLN A 313 -2.79 30.06 7.65
CA GLN A 313 -2.36 29.85 9.05
C GLN A 313 -3.27 30.54 10.07
N LEU A 314 -3.89 31.69 9.74
CA LEU A 314 -4.88 32.33 10.61
C LEU A 314 -6.16 31.48 10.72
N ILE A 315 -6.62 30.92 9.60
CA ILE A 315 -7.77 29.99 9.55
C ILE A 315 -7.49 28.77 10.43
N ARG A 316 -6.32 28.13 10.26
CA ARG A 316 -5.88 26.99 11.07
C ARG A 316 -5.92 27.33 12.57
N LYS A 317 -5.25 28.41 12.99
CA LYS A 317 -5.18 28.83 14.39
C LYS A 317 -6.57 29.10 14.97
N LYS A 318 -7.45 29.72 14.19
CA LYS A 318 -8.83 29.98 14.62
C LYS A 318 -9.63 28.69 14.83
N MET A 319 -9.46 27.69 13.96
CA MET A 319 -10.07 26.37 14.14
C MET A 319 -9.59 25.66 15.42
N GLU A 320 -8.28 25.59 15.63
CA GLU A 320 -7.68 25.00 16.84
C GLU A 320 -8.15 25.72 18.12
N GLN A 321 -8.29 27.05 18.07
CA GLN A 321 -8.83 27.84 19.19
C GLN A 321 -10.29 27.53 19.51
N LEU A 322 -11.13 27.34 18.49
CA LEU A 322 -12.57 27.08 18.66
C LEU A 322 -12.87 25.62 19.05
N ILE A 323 -11.92 24.71 18.78
CA ILE A 323 -12.09 23.26 18.94
C ILE A 323 -10.85 22.70 19.64
N PRO A 324 -10.80 22.79 20.98
CA PRO A 324 -9.70 22.21 21.76
C PRO A 324 -9.53 20.72 21.44
N GLY A 325 -8.30 20.30 21.18
CA GLY A 325 -7.95 18.92 20.82
C GLY A 325 -7.92 18.63 19.31
N LEU A 326 -8.40 19.54 18.46
CA LEU A 326 -8.23 19.42 17.01
C LEU A 326 -6.76 19.61 16.63
N ASP A 327 -6.18 18.60 15.99
CA ASP A 327 -4.79 18.61 15.53
C ASP A 327 -4.72 18.91 14.03
N LEU A 328 -4.23 20.11 13.69
CA LEU A 328 -3.98 20.54 12.31
C LEU A 328 -2.49 20.77 12.06
N LYS A 329 -1.60 20.01 12.73
CA LYS A 329 -0.14 20.16 12.61
C LYS A 329 0.36 20.19 11.17
N ASP A 330 -0.23 19.36 10.30
CA ASP A 330 0.20 19.21 8.91
C ASP A 330 -0.22 20.37 8.00
N ALA A 331 -1.15 21.23 8.44
CA ALA A 331 -1.47 22.48 7.74
C ALA A 331 -0.37 23.52 8.00
N CYS A 332 0.86 23.22 7.54
CA CYS A 332 2.01 24.09 7.69
C CYS A 332 1.98 25.26 6.69
N ASP A 333 2.83 26.27 6.91
CA ASP A 333 3.03 27.31 5.91
C ASP A 333 3.79 26.79 4.69
N LEU A 334 3.75 27.56 3.61
CA LEU A 334 4.32 27.16 2.32
C LEU A 334 5.85 26.95 2.37
N LYS A 335 6.59 27.71 3.19
CA LYS A 335 8.04 27.51 3.31
C LYS A 335 8.32 26.18 4.01
N GLN A 336 7.61 25.88 5.08
CA GLN A 336 7.73 24.59 5.75
C GLN A 336 7.35 23.43 4.82
N TRP A 337 6.31 23.57 3.98
CA TRP A 337 5.95 22.56 2.98
C TRP A 337 7.10 22.27 2.00
N TYR A 338 7.84 23.31 1.58
CA TYR A 338 9.05 23.15 0.77
C TYR A 338 10.16 22.40 1.50
N MET A 339 10.34 22.65 2.80
CA MET A 339 11.30 21.91 3.62
C MET A 339 10.89 20.45 3.74
N ASP A 340 9.63 20.16 4.04
CA ASP A 340 9.12 18.79 4.16
C ASP A 340 9.23 18.01 2.85
N SER A 341 9.12 18.69 1.71
CA SER A 341 9.10 18.04 0.39
C SER A 341 10.47 17.95 -0.28
N TYR A 342 11.37 18.92 -0.03
CA TYR A 342 12.59 19.13 -0.83
C TYR A 342 13.83 19.48 0.02
N ALA A 343 13.81 19.31 1.35
CA ALA A 343 14.98 19.54 2.19
C ALA A 343 16.22 18.80 1.64
N GLY A 344 17.37 19.48 1.67
CA GLY A 344 18.63 18.95 1.15
C GLY A 344 18.79 19.02 -0.38
N GLN A 345 17.73 19.31 -1.14
CA GLN A 345 17.81 19.44 -2.61
C GLN A 345 17.99 20.89 -3.07
N MET A 346 17.49 21.85 -2.29
CA MET A 346 17.56 23.29 -2.59
C MET A 346 18.91 23.87 -2.13
N THR A 347 19.57 24.66 -2.97
CA THR A 347 20.89 25.24 -2.63
C THR A 347 20.81 26.45 -1.70
N ASP A 348 19.65 27.08 -1.57
CA ASP A 348 19.41 28.19 -0.64
C ASP A 348 17.99 28.13 -0.06
N THR A 349 17.88 28.06 1.27
CA THR A 349 16.63 27.96 2.02
C THR A 349 16.35 29.18 2.92
N SER A 350 17.07 30.29 2.68
CA SER A 350 16.97 31.53 3.47
C SER A 350 15.57 32.15 3.45
N SER A 351 14.88 32.10 2.32
CA SER A 351 13.54 32.66 2.10
C SER A 351 12.67 31.72 1.27
N LEU A 352 11.35 31.97 1.20
CA LEU A 352 10.44 31.16 0.39
C LEU A 352 10.82 31.27 -1.10
N ARG A 353 11.12 32.48 -1.56
CA ARG A 353 11.61 32.74 -2.92
C ARG A 353 12.87 31.94 -3.22
N MET A 354 13.84 31.90 -2.31
CA MET A 354 15.08 31.15 -2.55
C MET A 354 14.86 29.64 -2.57
N CYS A 355 13.97 29.12 -1.71
CA CYS A 355 13.53 27.72 -1.82
C CYS A 355 12.97 27.41 -3.21
N MET A 356 12.10 28.28 -3.75
CA MET A 356 11.51 28.09 -5.09
C MET A 356 12.53 28.24 -6.22
N ASN A 357 13.40 29.26 -6.15
CA ASN A 357 14.37 29.56 -7.21
C ASN A 357 15.47 28.51 -7.34
N THR A 358 15.87 27.93 -6.22
CA THR A 358 17.00 26.99 -6.16
C THR A 358 16.59 25.53 -6.12
N ASN A 359 15.30 25.21 -6.23
CA ASN A 359 14.84 23.83 -6.33
C ASN A 359 15.20 23.23 -7.70
N PRO A 360 16.07 22.21 -7.77
CA PRO A 360 16.52 21.64 -9.04
C PRO A 360 15.38 20.99 -9.84
N GLY A 361 14.31 20.54 -9.17
CA GLY A 361 13.13 19.95 -9.81
C GLY A 361 12.32 20.94 -10.66
N TYR A 362 12.57 22.24 -10.55
CA TYR A 362 11.85 23.28 -11.30
C TYR A 362 12.64 23.88 -12.46
N LYS A 363 13.84 23.36 -12.75
CA LYS A 363 14.72 23.90 -13.77
C LYS A 363 14.02 24.00 -15.12
N GLY A 364 13.91 25.23 -15.64
CA GLY A 364 13.37 25.51 -16.97
C GLY A 364 11.84 25.49 -17.09
N LEU A 365 11.10 25.34 -15.98
CA LEU A 365 9.64 25.42 -16.00
C LEU A 365 9.20 26.88 -16.17
N THR A 366 8.49 27.17 -17.26
CA THR A 366 8.01 28.51 -17.61
C THR A 366 6.53 28.69 -17.30
N HIS A 367 6.08 29.95 -17.29
CA HIS A 367 4.66 30.28 -17.18
C HIS A 367 3.86 29.64 -18.34
N PRO A 368 2.58 29.31 -18.13
CA PRO A 368 1.71 28.92 -19.22
C PRO A 368 1.49 30.14 -20.12
N MET A 369 1.91 30.05 -21.38
CA MET A 369 1.85 31.13 -22.37
C MET A 369 1.11 30.67 -23.63
N LYS A 370 0.44 31.60 -24.30
CA LYS A 370 -0.07 31.47 -25.67
C LYS A 370 0.85 32.22 -26.63
N ASP A 371 0.93 31.71 -27.85
CA ASP A 371 1.60 32.42 -28.94
C ASP A 371 0.77 33.65 -29.34
N ALA A 372 1.47 34.75 -29.60
CA ALA A 372 0.95 36.02 -30.11
C ALA A 372 1.67 36.37 -31.42
N ASP A 373 1.12 37.34 -32.16
CA ASP A 373 1.67 37.77 -33.44
C ASP A 373 3.14 38.21 -33.31
N GLY A 374 3.93 37.92 -34.35
CA GLY A 374 5.35 38.26 -34.40
C GLY A 374 6.26 37.34 -33.57
N GLY A 375 5.80 36.14 -33.22
CA GLY A 375 6.59 35.17 -32.45
C GLY A 375 6.71 35.52 -30.96
N LYS A 376 5.80 36.35 -30.46
CA LYS A 376 5.75 36.79 -29.06
C LYS A 376 4.82 35.90 -28.23
N PHE A 377 4.77 36.15 -26.93
CA PHE A 377 4.00 35.36 -25.98
C PHE A 377 3.14 36.23 -25.07
N VAL A 378 1.91 35.77 -24.79
CA VAL A 378 1.02 36.35 -23.78
C VAL A 378 0.62 35.30 -22.76
N PRO A 379 0.38 35.66 -21.49
CA PRO A 379 0.05 34.68 -20.46
C PRO A 379 -1.27 33.97 -20.75
N ASP A 380 -1.33 32.65 -20.58
CA ASP A 380 -2.57 31.90 -20.61
C ASP A 380 -3.29 31.99 -19.25
N LEU A 381 -4.02 33.09 -19.04
CA LEU A 381 -4.78 33.33 -17.82
C LEU A 381 -6.01 32.41 -17.66
N LYS A 382 -6.27 31.48 -18.59
CA LYS A 382 -7.30 30.45 -18.48
C LYS A 382 -6.73 29.06 -18.22
N TYR A 383 -5.42 28.96 -18.00
CA TYR A 383 -4.74 27.71 -17.69
C TYR A 383 -5.22 27.12 -16.35
N ARG A 384 -5.04 25.80 -16.19
CA ARG A 384 -5.51 25.03 -15.01
C ARG A 384 -5.03 25.57 -13.65
N TYR A 385 -3.91 26.30 -13.64
CA TYR A 385 -3.43 27.01 -12.44
C TYR A 385 -4.46 27.97 -11.85
N LEU A 386 -5.33 28.56 -12.67
CA LEU A 386 -6.45 29.37 -12.21
C LEU A 386 -7.77 28.59 -12.31
N THR A 387 -8.03 27.91 -13.42
CA THR A 387 -9.34 27.25 -13.64
C THR A 387 -9.58 26.01 -12.78
N GLU A 388 -8.55 25.41 -12.18
CA GLU A 388 -8.67 24.32 -11.21
C GLU A 388 -8.43 24.83 -9.78
N ASP A 389 -7.23 25.35 -9.48
CA ASP A 389 -6.82 25.61 -8.10
C ASP A 389 -7.57 26.76 -7.41
N VAL A 390 -8.14 27.70 -8.18
CA VAL A 390 -8.96 28.78 -7.59
C VAL A 390 -10.32 28.23 -7.13
N PRO A 391 -11.15 27.60 -7.99
CA PRO A 391 -12.42 27.01 -7.53
C PRO A 391 -12.26 25.89 -6.50
N THR A 392 -11.23 25.03 -6.61
CA THR A 392 -11.13 23.81 -5.78
C THR A 392 -10.17 23.91 -4.61
N GLY A 393 -9.43 25.02 -4.49
CA GLY A 393 -8.48 25.27 -3.41
C GLY A 393 -8.73 26.62 -2.73
N MET A 394 -8.46 27.72 -3.44
CA MET A 394 -8.55 29.07 -2.86
C MET A 394 -9.96 29.40 -2.34
N CYS A 395 -11.00 29.02 -3.08
CA CYS A 395 -12.39 29.23 -2.66
C CYS A 395 -12.77 28.46 -1.39
N PHE A 396 -12.16 27.29 -1.14
CA PHE A 396 -12.35 26.56 0.11
C PHE A 396 -11.79 27.36 1.30
N ASN A 397 -10.56 27.85 1.17
CA ASN A 397 -9.92 28.65 2.20
C ASN A 397 -10.73 29.93 2.51
N LYS A 398 -11.14 30.67 1.46
CA LYS A 398 -11.97 31.88 1.63
C LYS A 398 -13.31 31.57 2.28
N GLY A 399 -14.00 30.52 1.82
CA GLY A 399 -15.30 30.15 2.36
C GLY A 399 -15.24 29.73 3.83
N LEU A 400 -14.20 28.98 4.22
CA LEU A 400 -13.96 28.64 5.63
C LEU A 400 -13.59 29.88 6.46
N ALA A 401 -12.76 30.78 5.93
CA ALA A 401 -12.42 32.04 6.60
C ALA A 401 -13.66 32.89 6.89
N GLU A 402 -14.60 32.97 5.94
CA GLU A 402 -15.87 33.67 6.10
C GLU A 402 -16.72 33.08 7.24
N ILE A 403 -16.84 31.75 7.31
CA ILE A 403 -17.54 31.05 8.40
C ILE A 403 -16.92 31.37 9.76
N LEU A 404 -15.58 31.50 9.81
CA LEU A 404 -14.83 31.74 11.04
C LEU A 404 -14.71 33.22 11.42
N GLY A 405 -15.14 34.13 10.54
CA GLY A 405 -14.93 35.57 10.70
C GLY A 405 -13.45 35.98 10.66
N VAL A 406 -12.62 35.27 9.88
CA VAL A 406 -11.20 35.57 9.70
C VAL A 406 -11.03 36.47 8.46
N PRO A 407 -10.47 37.69 8.59
CA PRO A 407 -10.17 38.53 7.42
C PRO A 407 -9.09 37.91 6.53
N THR A 408 -9.30 37.95 5.21
CA THR A 408 -8.38 37.39 4.21
C THR A 408 -8.12 38.36 3.04
N PRO A 409 -7.60 39.57 3.29
CA PRO A 409 -7.45 40.62 2.28
C PRO A 409 -6.56 40.23 1.08
N MET A 410 -5.50 39.44 1.26
CA MET A 410 -4.66 38.96 0.16
C MET A 410 -5.43 37.95 -0.69
N THR A 411 -6.13 37.00 -0.06
CA THR A 411 -7.00 36.05 -0.79
C THR A 411 -8.08 36.78 -1.56
N ASP A 412 -8.70 37.81 -0.98
CA ASP A 412 -9.73 38.61 -1.66
C ASP A 412 -9.16 39.28 -2.91
N LYS A 413 -8.01 39.94 -2.80
CA LYS A 413 -7.32 40.61 -3.92
C LYS A 413 -6.97 39.64 -5.06
N VAL A 414 -6.44 38.46 -4.73
CA VAL A 414 -6.04 37.46 -5.72
C VAL A 414 -7.27 36.79 -6.34
N LEU A 415 -8.30 36.50 -5.55
CA LEU A 415 -9.53 35.84 -6.00
C LEU A 415 -10.34 36.75 -6.93
N GLU A 416 -10.49 38.04 -6.61
CA GLU A 416 -11.17 39.02 -7.47
C GLU A 416 -10.51 39.14 -8.85
N TRP A 417 -9.18 39.15 -8.89
CA TRP A 417 -8.44 39.13 -10.15
C TRP A 417 -8.64 37.80 -10.89
N ALA A 418 -8.43 36.68 -10.21
CA ALA A 418 -8.46 35.36 -10.83
C ALA A 418 -9.86 34.99 -11.36
N GLN A 419 -10.93 35.33 -10.63
CA GLN A 419 -12.30 35.09 -11.09
C GLN A 419 -12.60 35.87 -12.39
N GLY A 420 -12.06 37.08 -12.52
CA GLY A 420 -12.13 37.86 -13.76
C GLY A 420 -11.38 37.18 -14.92
N CYS A 421 -10.18 36.65 -14.67
CA CYS A 421 -9.40 35.92 -15.66
C CYS A 421 -10.12 34.67 -16.20
N ILE A 422 -10.76 33.91 -15.31
CA ILE A 422 -11.45 32.66 -15.66
C ILE A 422 -12.92 32.86 -16.05
N GLY A 423 -13.44 34.09 -15.99
CA GLY A 423 -14.80 34.43 -16.39
C GLY A 423 -15.88 33.90 -15.43
N MET A 424 -15.60 33.90 -14.13
CA MET A 424 -16.55 33.52 -13.08
C MET A 424 -16.87 34.71 -12.16
N SER A 425 -18.04 34.68 -11.53
CA SER A 425 -18.42 35.59 -10.46
C SER A 425 -18.62 34.79 -9.17
N ILE A 426 -17.58 34.79 -8.32
CA ILE A 426 -17.51 33.98 -7.09
C ILE A 426 -17.56 34.89 -5.86
N LEU A 427 -16.61 35.82 -5.74
CA LEU A 427 -16.59 36.82 -4.68
C LEU A 427 -17.35 38.08 -5.14
N VAL A 428 -18.28 38.54 -4.31
CA VAL A 428 -19.03 39.80 -4.48
C VAL A 428 -19.04 40.52 -3.15
N ASP A 429 -18.61 41.78 -3.14
CA ASP A 429 -18.48 42.62 -1.93
C ASP A 429 -17.74 41.92 -0.77
N GLY A 430 -16.66 41.21 -1.10
CA GLY A 430 -15.84 40.47 -0.13
C GLY A 430 -16.45 39.18 0.42
N LYS A 431 -17.61 38.75 -0.10
CA LYS A 431 -18.35 37.55 0.33
C LYS A 431 -18.48 36.49 -0.76
N MET A 432 -18.48 35.22 -0.36
CA MET A 432 -18.71 34.05 -1.23
C MET A 432 -20.18 33.93 -1.63
N SER A 433 -20.69 34.92 -2.38
CA SER A 433 -22.11 35.08 -2.71
C SER A 433 -22.38 35.27 -4.21
N GLY A 434 -21.35 35.17 -5.06
CA GLY A 434 -21.51 35.23 -6.50
C GLY A 434 -22.28 34.03 -7.09
N PRO A 435 -22.87 34.19 -8.29
CA PRO A 435 -23.68 33.15 -8.94
C PRO A 435 -22.90 31.87 -9.28
N ASP A 436 -21.57 31.92 -9.37
CA ASP A 436 -20.73 30.77 -9.68
C ASP A 436 -20.19 30.04 -8.44
N VAL A 437 -20.54 30.44 -7.21
CA VAL A 437 -20.07 29.80 -5.97
C VAL A 437 -20.37 28.29 -5.96
N ALA A 438 -21.52 27.87 -6.49
CA ALA A 438 -21.92 26.46 -6.58
C ALA A 438 -21.00 25.60 -7.48
N LYS A 439 -20.14 26.21 -8.29
CA LYS A 439 -19.13 25.52 -9.13
C LYS A 439 -17.78 25.35 -8.43
N THR A 440 -17.67 25.81 -7.19
CA THR A 440 -16.44 25.78 -6.38
C THR A 440 -16.50 24.67 -5.32
N ARG A 441 -15.43 24.54 -4.54
CA ARG A 441 -15.39 23.74 -3.31
C ARG A 441 -15.49 24.58 -2.04
N ALA A 442 -15.94 25.83 -2.13
CA ALA A 442 -16.27 26.58 -0.92
C ALA A 442 -17.34 25.82 -0.11
N PRO A 443 -17.29 25.79 1.23
CA PRO A 443 -18.38 25.23 2.04
C PRO A 443 -19.77 25.73 1.63
N GLN A 444 -19.86 27.01 1.29
CA GLN A 444 -21.07 27.70 0.81
C GLN A 444 -21.65 27.08 -0.46
N ALA A 445 -20.82 26.47 -1.32
CA ALA A 445 -21.27 25.76 -2.53
C ALA A 445 -22.23 24.60 -2.22
N THR A 446 -22.15 24.07 -0.99
CA THR A 446 -23.00 22.98 -0.48
C THR A 446 -23.99 23.45 0.59
N GLY A 447 -24.21 24.76 0.72
CA GLY A 447 -25.12 25.34 1.71
C GLY A 447 -24.54 25.47 3.13
N ILE A 448 -23.26 25.15 3.33
CA ILE A 448 -22.60 25.28 4.63
C ILE A 448 -22.19 26.73 4.85
N SER A 449 -22.79 27.36 5.86
CA SER A 449 -22.56 28.78 6.21
C SER A 449 -22.28 29.01 7.70
N THR A 450 -22.33 27.97 8.52
CA THR A 450 -22.09 28.03 9.96
C THR A 450 -20.98 27.06 10.36
N LEU A 451 -20.33 27.32 11.50
CA LEU A 451 -19.31 26.43 12.04
C LEU A 451 -19.86 25.03 12.31
N ASP A 452 -21.02 24.92 12.96
CA ASP A 452 -21.60 23.62 13.32
C ASP A 452 -21.90 22.76 12.09
N ALA A 453 -22.46 23.36 11.02
CA ALA A 453 -22.68 22.65 9.76
C ALA A 453 -21.37 22.24 9.09
N PHE A 454 -20.31 23.04 9.22
CA PHE A 454 -18.98 22.70 8.71
C PHE A 454 -18.39 21.50 9.46
N LEU A 455 -18.52 21.45 10.80
CA LEU A 455 -18.02 20.33 11.59
C LEU A 455 -18.73 19.02 11.26
N GLU A 456 -20.04 19.06 11.06
CA GLU A 456 -20.82 17.89 10.65
C GLU A 456 -20.40 17.38 9.25
N ALA A 457 -20.16 18.29 8.31
CA ALA A 457 -19.73 17.97 6.95
C ALA A 457 -18.31 17.40 6.93
N ALA A 458 -17.38 18.00 7.67
CA ALA A 458 -15.98 17.58 7.79
C ALA A 458 -15.78 16.38 8.75
N LYS A 459 -16.85 15.85 9.35
CA LYS A 459 -16.82 14.73 10.32
C LYS A 459 -15.90 14.99 11.53
N ILE A 460 -15.88 16.23 12.01
CA ILE A 460 -15.12 16.63 13.20
C ILE A 460 -16.03 16.54 14.43
N ASP A 461 -15.81 15.54 15.27
CA ASP A 461 -16.56 15.36 16.53
C ASP A 461 -15.91 16.14 17.68
N LYS A 462 -16.47 17.31 17.99
CA LYS A 462 -16.03 18.16 19.09
C LYS A 462 -16.14 17.49 20.46
N ALA A 463 -17.15 16.65 20.68
CA ALA A 463 -17.36 15.98 21.96
C ALA A 463 -16.37 14.82 22.17
N ALA A 464 -16.00 14.11 21.09
CA ALA A 464 -14.96 13.10 21.12
C ALA A 464 -13.57 13.73 21.39
N LEU A 465 -13.23 14.83 20.70
CA LEU A 465 -11.96 15.52 20.88
C LEU A 465 -11.79 16.09 22.30
N ALA A 466 -12.86 16.62 22.91
CA ALA A 466 -12.81 17.12 24.28
C ALA A 466 -12.59 16.02 25.35
N LYS A 467 -12.90 14.76 25.02
CA LYS A 467 -12.70 13.59 25.92
C LYS A 467 -11.37 12.90 25.70
N ALA A 468 -10.67 13.19 24.60
CA ALA A 468 -9.36 12.61 24.32
C ALA A 468 -8.34 13.13 25.35
N PRO A 469 -7.44 12.27 25.88
CA PRO A 469 -6.37 12.74 26.74
C PRO A 469 -5.51 13.78 26.00
N PRO A 470 -4.96 14.79 26.69
CA PRO A 470 -4.11 15.77 26.03
C PRO A 470 -2.94 15.05 25.36
N LYS A 471 -2.88 15.09 24.01
CA LYS A 471 -1.65 14.71 23.30
C LYS A 471 -0.57 15.67 23.80
N ALA A 472 0.56 15.13 24.24
CA ALA A 472 1.73 15.94 24.59
C ALA A 472 2.02 16.87 23.41
N ALA A 473 2.27 18.16 23.68
CA ALA A 473 2.70 19.09 22.65
C ALA A 473 3.94 18.48 21.99
N ALA A 474 3.82 18.07 20.74
CA ALA A 474 4.95 17.54 19.99
C ALA A 474 6.02 18.64 19.97
N ALA A 475 7.23 18.30 20.43
CA ALA A 475 8.40 19.12 20.14
C ALA A 475 8.44 19.32 18.61
N VAL A 476 8.86 20.52 18.17
CA VAL A 476 9.06 20.82 16.74
C VAL A 476 9.86 19.67 16.13
N PRO A 477 9.30 18.88 15.21
CA PRO A 477 9.99 17.71 14.69
C PRO A 477 11.22 18.17 13.90
N PRO A 478 12.36 17.46 14.03
CA PRO A 478 13.46 17.64 13.09
C PRO A 478 12.97 17.29 11.66
N PRO A 479 13.62 17.80 10.61
CA PRO A 479 13.20 17.54 9.23
C PRO A 479 13.16 16.03 8.94
N VAL A 480 12.01 15.55 8.47
CA VAL A 480 11.72 14.31 7.68
C VAL A 480 12.51 13.03 7.99
N GLU A 481 13.06 12.84 9.21
CA GLU A 481 13.68 11.56 9.59
C GLU A 481 12.80 10.70 10.52
N SER A 482 11.69 11.23 11.05
CA SER A 482 10.73 10.42 11.83
C SER A 482 9.32 10.53 11.26
N GLU A 483 9.07 9.76 10.21
CA GLU A 483 7.71 9.49 9.77
C GLU A 483 7.01 8.64 10.84
N GLU A 484 5.88 9.12 11.36
CA GLU A 484 5.03 8.31 12.25
C GLU A 484 4.66 7.02 11.53
N LYS A 485 4.99 5.88 12.14
CA LYS A 485 4.67 4.56 11.56
C LYS A 485 3.17 4.38 11.45
N ASN A 486 2.75 3.68 10.41
CA ASN A 486 1.37 3.21 10.25
C ASN A 486 0.93 2.45 11.52
N PRO A 487 -0.24 2.80 12.10
CA PRO A 487 -0.74 2.18 13.33
C PRO A 487 -1.12 0.70 13.19
N PHE A 488 -1.15 0.14 11.97
CA PHE A 488 -1.34 -1.29 11.73
C PHE A 488 -0.24 -2.10 12.42
N CYS A 489 -0.61 -2.89 13.42
CA CYS A 489 0.32 -3.57 14.30
C CYS A 489 0.68 -4.96 13.78
N VAL A 490 1.97 -5.20 13.54
CA VAL A 490 2.51 -6.47 13.05
C VAL A 490 3.35 -7.13 14.14
N LEU A 491 3.01 -8.36 14.49
CA LEU A 491 3.91 -9.21 15.27
C LEU A 491 4.77 -10.03 14.33
N VAL A 492 6.08 -10.02 14.54
CA VAL A 492 7.01 -10.86 13.79
C VAL A 492 7.63 -11.89 14.72
N CYS A 493 7.38 -13.16 14.46
CA CYS A 493 7.77 -14.24 15.37
C CYS A 493 9.11 -14.87 14.96
N GLY A 494 10.02 -14.98 15.94
CA GLY A 494 11.34 -15.59 15.82
C GLY A 494 12.50 -14.59 15.92
N GLY A 495 13.71 -15.08 16.20
CA GLY A 495 14.96 -14.28 16.15
C GLY A 495 15.95 -14.71 15.06
N GLY A 496 15.55 -15.59 14.15
CA GLY A 496 16.36 -16.03 13.00
C GLY A 496 16.41 -15.02 11.85
N ASN A 497 17.20 -15.31 10.81
CA ASN A 497 17.43 -14.44 9.65
C ASN A 497 16.15 -13.80 9.09
N ALA A 498 15.14 -14.63 8.75
CA ALA A 498 13.90 -14.15 8.15
C ALA A 498 13.08 -13.27 9.09
N ALA A 499 13.04 -13.62 10.38
CA ALA A 499 12.29 -12.86 11.38
C ALA A 499 12.91 -11.49 11.65
N GLN A 500 14.25 -11.38 11.70
CA GLN A 500 14.90 -10.08 11.86
C GLN A 500 14.75 -9.19 10.62
N VAL A 501 14.87 -9.78 9.42
CA VAL A 501 14.63 -9.05 8.16
C VAL A 501 13.18 -8.57 8.07
N ALA A 502 12.20 -9.44 8.36
CA ALA A 502 10.80 -9.04 8.42
C ALA A 502 10.57 -7.94 9.46
N SER A 503 11.17 -8.07 10.65
CA SER A 503 11.04 -7.07 11.72
C SER A 503 11.57 -5.71 11.29
N ALA A 504 12.77 -5.64 10.70
CA ALA A 504 13.33 -4.39 10.20
C ALA A 504 12.50 -3.82 9.03
N MET A 505 12.15 -4.66 8.06
CA MET A 505 11.42 -4.21 6.88
C MET A 505 10.00 -3.70 7.21
N PHE A 506 9.32 -4.33 8.17
CA PHE A 506 8.00 -3.91 8.61
C PHE A 506 8.09 -2.73 9.57
N ALA A 507 9.07 -2.71 10.49
CA ALA A 507 9.26 -1.61 11.44
C ALA A 507 9.59 -0.27 10.79
N TYR A 508 10.03 -0.28 9.53
CA TYR A 508 10.21 0.95 8.76
C TYR A 508 8.88 1.66 8.45
N ARG A 509 7.76 0.92 8.36
CA ARG A 509 6.46 1.46 7.93
C ARG A 509 5.34 1.24 8.93
N TYR A 510 5.42 0.21 9.75
CA TYR A 510 4.32 -0.28 10.60
C TYR A 510 4.76 -0.38 12.05
N GLN A 511 3.81 -0.20 12.98
CA GLN A 511 4.02 -0.62 14.37
C GLN A 511 4.38 -2.10 14.38
N THR A 512 5.59 -2.43 14.82
CA THR A 512 6.15 -3.78 14.68
C THR A 512 6.73 -4.24 16.01
N ILE A 513 6.23 -5.37 16.51
CA ILE A 513 6.75 -6.00 17.73
C ILE A 513 7.37 -7.34 17.33
N ALA A 514 8.65 -7.52 17.60
CA ALA A 514 9.32 -8.81 17.41
C ALA A 514 9.04 -9.70 18.63
N VAL A 515 8.62 -10.94 18.39
CA VAL A 515 8.26 -11.90 19.45
C VAL A 515 9.09 -13.17 19.34
N SER A 516 9.92 -13.45 20.35
CA SER A 516 10.57 -14.75 20.47
C SER A 516 10.20 -15.46 21.77
N LEU A 517 9.59 -16.65 21.64
CA LEU A 517 9.29 -17.52 22.78
C LEU A 517 10.42 -18.51 23.09
N TYR A 518 11.56 -18.40 22.38
CA TYR A 518 12.67 -19.33 22.51
C TYR A 518 13.70 -18.84 23.54
N ALA A 519 13.76 -19.54 24.68
CA ALA A 519 14.72 -19.27 25.75
C ALA A 519 14.79 -17.78 26.13
N ASP A 520 15.99 -17.20 26.07
CA ASP A 520 16.29 -15.78 26.34
C ASP A 520 16.54 -14.97 25.05
N GLU A 521 16.15 -15.49 23.87
CA GLU A 521 16.44 -14.89 22.57
C GLU A 521 15.90 -13.45 22.44
N ALA A 522 14.68 -13.19 22.91
CA ALA A 522 14.10 -11.84 22.90
C ALA A 522 14.91 -10.85 23.75
N ALA A 523 15.32 -11.27 24.96
CA ALA A 523 16.13 -10.44 25.85
C ALA A 523 17.52 -10.18 25.27
N LYS A 524 18.16 -11.20 24.69
CA LYS A 524 19.45 -11.08 23.99
C LYS A 524 19.36 -10.14 22.79
N TRP A 525 18.29 -10.24 21.99
CA TRP A 525 18.12 -9.39 20.82
C TRP A 525 17.85 -7.95 21.25
N LYS A 526 17.00 -7.73 22.25
CA LYS A 526 16.77 -6.41 22.83
C LYS A 526 18.05 -5.77 23.38
N ALA A 527 18.87 -6.55 24.08
CA ALA A 527 20.18 -6.10 24.57
C ALA A 527 21.19 -5.84 23.45
N ALA A 528 21.18 -6.65 22.39
CA ALA A 528 22.02 -6.44 21.23
C ALA A 528 21.66 -5.13 20.53
N LEU A 529 20.39 -4.91 20.19
CA LEU A 529 19.93 -3.71 19.49
C LEU A 529 20.07 -2.44 20.36
N GLY A 530 19.74 -2.53 21.65
CA GLY A 530 19.86 -1.41 22.60
C GLY A 530 19.07 -0.18 22.13
N GLU A 531 19.73 0.98 22.14
CA GLU A 531 19.13 2.21 21.64
C GLU A 531 19.29 2.42 20.13
N ASP A 532 20.11 1.60 19.46
CA ASP A 532 20.42 1.71 18.04
C ASP A 532 19.21 1.33 17.15
N ASN A 533 19.30 1.72 15.88
CA ASN A 533 18.40 1.25 14.83
C ASN A 533 18.97 0.00 14.12
N TYR A 534 18.07 -0.87 13.67
CA TYR A 534 18.39 -2.00 12.81
C TYR A 534 18.65 -1.52 11.38
N GLU A 535 19.74 -2.00 10.77
CA GLU A 535 20.13 -1.69 9.40
C GLU A 535 19.82 -2.88 8.46
N LEU A 536 18.99 -2.66 7.46
CA LEU A 536 18.62 -3.67 6.46
C LEU A 536 19.03 -3.21 5.06
N THR A 537 19.99 -3.90 4.45
CA THR A 537 20.34 -3.70 3.04
C THR A 537 19.42 -4.54 2.15
N LEU A 538 18.69 -3.89 1.24
CA LEU A 538 17.86 -4.52 0.23
C LEU A 538 18.70 -5.04 -0.94
N ASP A 539 18.17 -5.99 -1.70
CA ASP A 539 18.78 -6.51 -2.94
C ASP A 539 18.90 -5.46 -4.06
N THR A 540 18.20 -4.32 -3.93
CA THR A 540 18.34 -3.14 -4.78
C THR A 540 19.55 -2.26 -4.43
N GLY A 541 20.28 -2.58 -3.35
CA GLY A 541 21.36 -1.76 -2.81
C GLY A 541 20.90 -0.61 -1.91
N LYS A 542 19.58 -0.35 -1.81
CA LYS A 542 19.04 0.62 -0.84
C LYS A 542 19.14 0.07 0.58
N THR A 543 19.43 0.93 1.55
CA THR A 543 19.43 0.58 2.97
C THR A 543 18.21 1.18 3.66
N ILE A 544 17.54 0.37 4.46
CA ILE A 544 16.47 0.76 5.38
C ILE A 544 17.05 0.80 6.80
N VAL A 545 16.80 1.88 7.52
CA VAL A 545 17.13 2.02 8.94
C VAL A 545 15.83 2.12 9.73
N SER A 546 15.63 1.23 10.69
CA SER A 546 14.36 1.12 11.42
C SER A 546 14.54 0.49 12.80
N LYS A 547 13.57 0.64 13.70
CA LYS A 547 13.61 0.01 15.02
C LYS A 547 12.25 -0.61 15.34
N PRO A 548 12.13 -1.91 15.66
CA PRO A 548 10.88 -2.47 16.15
C PRO A 548 10.45 -1.75 17.43
N ASP A 549 9.14 -1.56 17.60
CA ASP A 549 8.54 -0.85 18.73
C ASP A 549 8.76 -1.61 20.06
N ASP A 550 8.86 -2.94 19.98
CA ASP A 550 9.34 -3.77 21.08
C ASP A 550 9.94 -5.09 20.57
N ILE A 551 10.76 -5.72 21.42
CA ILE A 551 11.27 -7.07 21.25
C ILE A 551 10.97 -7.81 22.56
N THR A 552 10.08 -8.81 22.51
CA THR A 552 9.52 -9.41 23.73
C THR A 552 9.29 -10.92 23.60
N ASN A 553 9.11 -11.58 24.74
CA ASN A 553 8.60 -12.94 24.84
C ASN A 553 7.20 -12.99 25.48
N ASP A 554 6.58 -11.84 25.75
CA ASP A 554 5.23 -11.75 26.29
C ASP A 554 4.19 -11.98 25.19
N PRO A 555 3.39 -13.06 25.25
CA PRO A 555 2.36 -13.32 24.25
C PRO A 555 1.14 -12.39 24.33
N SER A 556 0.97 -11.62 25.42
CA SER A 556 -0.16 -10.70 25.59
C SER A 556 -0.22 -9.61 24.52
N VAL A 557 0.91 -9.30 23.89
CA VAL A 557 1.02 -8.34 22.79
C VAL A 557 0.19 -8.72 21.56
N ALA A 558 -0.21 -9.99 21.43
CA ALA A 558 -1.14 -10.45 20.39
C ALA A 558 -2.53 -9.79 20.46
N ALA A 559 -2.89 -9.14 21.59
CA ALA A 559 -4.09 -8.31 21.68
C ALA A 559 -4.03 -7.05 20.78
N LYS A 560 -2.82 -6.58 20.45
CA LYS A 560 -2.62 -5.40 19.58
C LYS A 560 -2.60 -5.78 18.09
N ALA A 561 -2.18 -7.00 17.78
CA ALA A 561 -1.84 -7.45 16.43
C ALA A 561 -2.99 -7.40 15.43
N ASP A 562 -2.80 -6.67 14.33
CA ASP A 562 -3.61 -6.77 13.11
C ASP A 562 -3.11 -7.90 12.20
N ALA A 563 -1.78 -8.12 12.20
CA ALA A 563 -1.16 -9.28 11.55
C ALA A 563 -0.11 -9.92 12.47
N ILE A 564 0.02 -11.25 12.37
CA ILE A 564 1.05 -12.05 13.02
C ILE A 564 1.79 -12.83 11.93
N VAL A 565 3.07 -12.55 11.77
CA VAL A 565 3.95 -13.19 10.80
C VAL A 565 4.85 -14.19 11.52
N LEU A 566 4.62 -15.47 11.31
CA LEU A 566 5.44 -16.56 11.84
C LEU A 566 6.58 -16.90 10.87
N ALA A 567 7.78 -16.43 11.20
CA ALA A 567 9.02 -16.75 10.50
C ALA A 567 9.92 -17.66 11.36
N VAL A 568 9.31 -18.70 11.95
CA VAL A 568 9.99 -19.67 12.83
C VAL A 568 9.99 -21.08 12.23
N PRO A 569 10.91 -21.96 12.67
CA PRO A 569 10.89 -23.37 12.30
C PRO A 569 9.52 -24.02 12.59
N SER A 570 9.12 -24.97 11.75
CA SER A 570 7.81 -25.60 11.83
C SER A 570 7.56 -26.33 13.16
N PHE A 571 8.58 -26.88 13.82
CA PHE A 571 8.38 -27.48 15.14
C PHE A 571 7.90 -26.46 16.20
N ALA A 572 8.10 -25.15 15.99
CA ALA A 572 7.73 -24.10 16.94
C ALA A 572 6.33 -23.50 16.71
N HIS A 573 5.70 -23.64 15.53
CA HIS A 573 4.42 -22.95 15.26
C HIS A 573 3.35 -23.23 16.32
N GLY A 574 3.24 -24.49 16.77
CA GLY A 574 2.24 -24.89 17.77
C GLY A 574 2.39 -24.14 19.10
N GLN A 575 3.62 -23.88 19.54
CA GLN A 575 3.90 -23.11 20.76
C GLN A 575 3.42 -21.66 20.63
N TYR A 576 3.65 -21.02 19.48
CA TYR A 576 3.20 -19.65 19.23
C TYR A 576 1.68 -19.55 19.14
N PHE A 577 1.04 -20.47 18.41
CA PHE A 577 -0.43 -20.51 18.31
C PHE A 577 -1.09 -20.64 19.68
N GLU A 578 -0.59 -21.56 20.52
CA GLU A 578 -1.11 -21.78 21.86
C GLU A 578 -0.89 -20.57 22.78
N ALA A 579 0.28 -19.94 22.71
CA ALA A 579 0.60 -18.77 23.52
C ALA A 579 -0.25 -17.54 23.14
N PHE A 580 -0.49 -17.31 21.84
CA PHE A 580 -1.26 -16.15 21.37
C PHE A 580 -2.78 -16.34 21.42
N ALA A 581 -3.26 -17.60 21.41
CA ALA A 581 -4.68 -17.92 21.36
C ALA A 581 -5.56 -17.13 22.36
N PRO A 582 -5.16 -16.90 23.63
CA PRO A 582 -5.99 -16.13 24.57
C PRO A 582 -6.22 -14.67 24.15
N TYR A 583 -5.28 -14.06 23.43
CA TYR A 583 -5.22 -12.61 23.24
C TYR A 583 -5.64 -12.13 21.85
N MET A 584 -5.51 -12.97 20.83
CA MET A 584 -5.79 -12.58 19.44
C MET A 584 -7.20 -12.00 19.26
N LYS A 585 -7.31 -10.92 18.47
CA LYS A 585 -8.57 -10.26 18.12
C LYS A 585 -9.14 -10.79 16.80
N PRO A 586 -10.48 -10.77 16.59
CA PRO A 586 -11.08 -11.22 15.33
C PRO A 586 -10.52 -10.50 14.10
N ASN A 587 -10.47 -11.21 12.97
CA ASN A 587 -9.89 -10.82 11.69
C ASN A 587 -8.37 -10.58 11.70
N CYS A 588 -7.64 -11.00 12.75
CA CYS A 588 -6.18 -11.00 12.72
C CYS A 588 -5.65 -11.90 11.59
N VAL A 589 -4.75 -11.37 10.77
CA VAL A 589 -4.08 -12.12 9.69
C VAL A 589 -2.90 -12.89 10.27
N VAL A 590 -2.98 -14.22 10.32
CA VAL A 590 -1.91 -15.09 10.82
C VAL A 590 -1.18 -15.71 9.62
N ALA A 591 -0.09 -15.08 9.22
CA ALA A 591 0.74 -15.51 8.10
C ALA A 591 1.89 -16.40 8.58
N VAL A 592 2.01 -17.59 8.01
CA VAL A 592 3.08 -18.54 8.36
C VAL A 592 3.99 -18.73 7.17
N MET A 593 5.25 -18.34 7.31
CA MET A 593 6.24 -18.34 6.24
C MET A 593 7.53 -19.05 6.66
N PRO A 594 7.78 -20.29 6.19
CA PRO A 594 6.86 -21.18 5.48
C PRO A 594 5.85 -21.85 6.41
N ALA A 595 4.62 -22.09 5.93
CA ALA A 595 3.61 -22.85 6.65
C ALA A 595 4.00 -24.32 6.86
N ARG A 596 4.70 -24.87 5.86
CA ARG A 596 5.04 -26.30 5.74
C ARG A 596 3.79 -27.19 5.80
N SER A 597 3.99 -28.50 5.70
CA SER A 597 2.90 -29.47 5.68
C SER A 597 2.08 -29.42 6.98
N GLY A 598 0.75 -29.19 6.85
CA GLY A 598 -0.23 -29.23 7.95
C GLY A 598 -0.25 -28.01 8.88
N GLY A 599 0.28 -26.85 8.46
CA GLY A 599 0.31 -25.64 9.28
C GLY A 599 -1.08 -25.12 9.67
N ASP A 600 -2.04 -25.17 8.76
CA ASP A 600 -3.45 -24.78 8.92
C ASP A 600 -4.22 -25.73 9.85
N ILE A 601 -3.96 -27.03 9.74
CA ILE A 601 -4.52 -28.07 10.63
C ILE A 601 -3.99 -27.85 12.05
N LEU A 602 -2.67 -27.63 12.21
CA LEU A 602 -2.08 -27.36 13.51
C LEU A 602 -2.62 -26.06 14.11
N PHE A 603 -2.78 -25.01 13.30
CA PHE A 603 -3.40 -23.75 13.70
C PHE A 603 -4.81 -23.97 14.23
N SER A 604 -5.65 -24.68 13.47
CA SER A 604 -7.02 -25.00 13.86
C SER A 604 -7.09 -25.84 15.14
N ALA A 605 -6.22 -26.85 15.26
CA ALA A 605 -6.14 -27.71 16.44
C ALA A 605 -5.73 -26.93 17.71
N LYS A 606 -4.82 -25.97 17.58
CA LYS A 606 -4.32 -25.17 18.72
C LYS A 606 -5.26 -24.04 19.13
N LEU A 607 -5.97 -23.41 18.18
CA LEU A 607 -6.91 -22.33 18.48
C LEU A 607 -8.34 -22.82 18.77
N GLY A 608 -8.67 -24.06 18.40
CA GLY A 608 -10.01 -24.61 18.54
C GLY A 608 -11.06 -23.73 17.85
N SER A 609 -12.15 -23.41 18.57
CA SER A 609 -13.25 -22.61 18.01
C SER A 609 -12.84 -21.19 17.61
N LYS A 610 -11.75 -20.64 18.17
CA LYS A 610 -11.26 -19.29 17.87
C LYS A 610 -10.62 -19.18 16.48
N ALA A 611 -10.20 -20.31 15.89
CA ALA A 611 -9.60 -20.32 14.56
C ALA A 611 -10.52 -19.74 13.48
N LYS A 612 -11.85 -19.89 13.64
CA LYS A 612 -12.86 -19.38 12.70
C LYS A 612 -12.94 -17.85 12.66
N ASP A 613 -12.45 -17.19 13.71
CA ASP A 613 -12.48 -15.74 13.84
C ASP A 613 -11.21 -15.11 13.25
N MET A 614 -10.27 -15.92 12.74
CA MET A 614 -8.96 -15.51 12.24
C MET A 614 -8.84 -15.73 10.73
N ILE A 615 -7.79 -15.15 10.15
CA ILE A 615 -7.46 -15.35 8.74
C ILE A 615 -6.09 -16.02 8.67
N PHE A 616 -6.05 -17.33 8.40
CA PHE A 616 -4.80 -18.06 8.25
C PHE A 616 -4.25 -17.90 6.84
N VAL A 617 -2.97 -17.57 6.71
CA VAL A 617 -2.27 -17.46 5.42
C VAL A 617 -1.05 -18.37 5.44
N GLY A 618 -1.09 -19.45 4.65
CA GLY A 618 0.01 -20.40 4.57
C GLY A 618 0.89 -20.14 3.35
N PHE A 619 2.15 -19.78 3.55
CA PHE A 619 3.12 -19.60 2.46
C PHE A 619 3.91 -20.90 2.20
N GLU A 620 4.23 -21.16 0.93
CA GLU A 620 5.05 -22.32 0.54
C GLU A 620 6.49 -22.22 1.08
N THR A 621 7.05 -20.99 1.13
CA THR A 621 8.47 -20.72 1.39
C THR A 621 8.67 -19.37 2.07
N LEU A 622 9.92 -18.90 2.17
CA LEU A 622 10.26 -17.54 2.60
C LEU A 622 10.31 -16.59 1.40
N PRO A 623 9.91 -15.32 1.57
CA PRO A 623 9.95 -14.32 0.48
C PRO A 623 11.38 -13.93 0.05
N TRP A 624 12.37 -14.06 0.95
CA TRP A 624 13.75 -13.63 0.72
C TRP A 624 14.76 -14.73 0.95
N ALA A 625 15.84 -14.70 0.16
CA ALA A 625 17.13 -15.22 0.59
C ALA A 625 17.84 -14.10 1.37
N CYS A 626 18.07 -14.30 2.67
CA CYS A 626 18.61 -13.25 3.52
C CYS A 626 19.52 -13.79 4.64
N ARG A 627 20.41 -12.92 5.12
CA ARG A 627 21.35 -13.23 6.21
C ARG A 627 21.53 -12.00 7.09
N PHE A 628 21.53 -12.20 8.41
CA PHE A 628 22.11 -11.20 9.30
C PHE A 628 23.62 -11.11 9.03
N THR A 629 24.12 -9.89 9.00
CA THR A 629 25.55 -9.57 8.93
C THR A 629 26.09 -9.20 10.32
N ASP A 630 25.20 -8.77 11.22
CA ASP A 630 25.42 -8.61 12.65
C ASP A 630 24.13 -9.00 13.39
N TRP A 631 24.18 -10.04 14.22
CA TRP A 631 22.98 -10.60 14.82
C TRP A 631 22.28 -9.57 15.72
N GLY A 632 21.00 -9.35 15.46
CA GLY A 632 20.18 -8.40 16.22
C GLY A 632 20.30 -6.95 15.77
N LYS A 633 21.22 -6.63 14.84
CA LYS A 633 21.51 -5.26 14.41
C LYS A 633 21.48 -5.04 12.90
N LYS A 634 21.99 -5.98 12.10
CA LYS A 634 22.17 -5.78 10.66
C LYS A 634 21.84 -7.02 9.86
N ALA A 635 21.19 -6.84 8.71
CA ALA A 635 20.95 -7.90 7.75
C ALA A 635 20.98 -7.43 6.30
N THR A 636 21.15 -8.39 5.40
CA THR A 636 21.10 -8.18 3.95
C THR A 636 20.12 -9.16 3.32
N ILE A 637 19.27 -8.63 2.44
CA ILE A 637 18.51 -9.41 1.47
C ILE A 637 19.44 -9.68 0.30
N LEU A 638 19.81 -10.94 0.12
CA LEU A 638 20.65 -11.41 -0.99
C LEU A 638 19.85 -11.54 -2.29
N GLY A 639 18.55 -11.76 -2.17
CA GLY A 639 17.63 -11.78 -3.29
C GLY A 639 16.18 -11.91 -2.83
N THR A 640 15.30 -11.16 -3.47
CA THR A 640 13.84 -11.25 -3.32
C THR A 640 13.28 -12.10 -4.45
N LYS A 641 12.34 -13.00 -4.14
CA LYS A 641 11.64 -13.76 -5.19
C LYS A 641 10.78 -12.81 -6.04
N GLY A 642 10.59 -13.14 -7.32
CA GLY A 642 9.58 -12.48 -8.14
C GLY A 642 8.17 -12.71 -7.57
N SER A 643 7.92 -13.92 -7.10
CA SER A 643 6.63 -14.34 -6.54
C SER A 643 6.73 -15.44 -5.52
N ILE A 644 5.64 -15.62 -4.79
CA ILE A 644 5.48 -16.64 -3.77
C ILE A 644 4.02 -17.09 -3.68
N LEU A 645 3.81 -18.40 -3.60
CA LEU A 645 2.46 -18.93 -3.39
C LEU A 645 2.04 -18.88 -1.92
N ALA A 646 0.78 -18.48 -1.72
CA ALA A 646 0.09 -18.54 -0.45
C ALA A 646 -1.33 -19.08 -0.60
N ALA A 647 -1.87 -19.70 0.44
CA ALA A 647 -3.27 -20.08 0.51
C ALA A 647 -3.93 -19.51 1.76
N VAL A 648 -5.20 -19.10 1.64
CA VAL A 648 -5.94 -18.44 2.72
C VAL A 648 -7.09 -19.29 3.20
N THR A 649 -7.23 -19.39 4.52
CA THR A 649 -8.38 -20.01 5.17
C THR A 649 -9.01 -19.00 6.15
N PRO A 650 -10.31 -18.63 6.01
CA PRO A 650 -11.24 -19.08 4.97
C PRO A 650 -11.02 -18.32 3.63
N SER A 651 -11.35 -18.95 2.50
CA SER A 651 -10.96 -18.48 1.16
C SER A 651 -11.65 -17.18 0.72
N GLU A 652 -12.83 -16.86 1.25
CA GLU A 652 -13.48 -15.56 1.01
C GLU A 652 -12.69 -14.37 1.56
N LYS A 653 -11.70 -14.63 2.42
CA LYS A 653 -10.79 -13.62 2.97
C LYS A 653 -9.51 -13.44 2.13
N THR A 654 -9.33 -14.21 1.05
CA THR A 654 -8.15 -14.08 0.16
C THR A 654 -7.85 -12.65 -0.27
N PRO A 655 -8.82 -11.86 -0.80
CA PRO A 655 -8.52 -10.51 -1.28
C PRO A 655 -7.92 -9.61 -0.19
N LEU A 656 -8.50 -9.65 1.02
CA LEU A 656 -8.03 -8.86 2.16
C LEU A 656 -6.66 -9.35 2.67
N ALA A 657 -6.53 -10.66 2.87
CA ALA A 657 -5.29 -11.26 3.36
C ALA A 657 -4.11 -10.92 2.44
N PHE A 658 -4.30 -11.06 1.13
CA PHE A 658 -3.25 -10.79 0.16
C PHE A 658 -2.96 -9.30 0.03
N ALA A 659 -3.96 -8.42 0.12
CA ALA A 659 -3.71 -6.98 0.18
C ALA A 659 -2.84 -6.62 1.40
N VAL A 660 -3.15 -7.17 2.58
CA VAL A 660 -2.34 -6.99 3.80
C VAL A 660 -0.93 -7.54 3.60
N MET A 661 -0.79 -8.78 3.12
CA MET A 661 0.53 -9.39 2.93
C MET A 661 1.36 -8.67 1.88
N GLN A 662 0.74 -8.18 0.80
CA GLN A 662 1.42 -7.39 -0.21
C GLN A 662 1.84 -6.02 0.35
N GLY A 663 1.03 -5.39 1.21
CA GLY A 663 1.41 -4.17 1.92
C GLY A 663 2.63 -4.39 2.82
N LEU A 664 2.71 -5.53 3.50
CA LEU A 664 3.87 -5.90 4.31
C LEU A 664 5.10 -6.19 3.44
N LEU A 665 4.96 -6.99 2.39
CA LEU A 665 6.09 -7.47 1.58
C LEU A 665 6.60 -6.44 0.55
N GLY A 666 5.75 -5.52 0.09
CA GLY A 666 6.11 -4.50 -0.90
C GLY A 666 5.62 -4.83 -2.32
N VAL A 667 6.39 -4.45 -3.35
CA VAL A 667 6.06 -4.80 -4.75
C VAL A 667 6.44 -6.25 -5.07
N PHE A 668 7.56 -6.71 -4.52
CA PHE A 668 8.09 -8.06 -4.69
C PHE A 668 8.33 -8.72 -3.32
N PRO A 669 8.10 -10.04 -3.17
CA PRO A 669 7.46 -10.90 -4.16
C PRO A 669 5.97 -10.54 -4.34
N ASN A 670 5.42 -10.80 -5.53
CA ASN A 670 3.97 -10.88 -5.70
C ASN A 670 3.44 -12.06 -4.88
N VAL A 671 2.32 -11.87 -4.19
CA VAL A 671 1.66 -12.94 -3.43
C VAL A 671 0.62 -13.60 -4.33
N ALA A 672 0.97 -14.75 -4.90
CA ALA A 672 0.12 -15.51 -5.81
C ALA A 672 -0.79 -16.49 -5.04
N GLU A 673 -2.01 -16.70 -5.54
CA GLU A 673 -2.99 -17.58 -4.91
C GLU A 673 -2.72 -19.04 -5.23
N SER A 674 -2.61 -19.85 -4.18
CA SER A 674 -2.78 -21.30 -4.27
C SER A 674 -4.21 -21.68 -3.85
N PRO A 675 -4.90 -22.59 -4.57
CA PRO A 675 -6.30 -22.94 -4.31
C PRO A 675 -6.58 -23.46 -2.89
N SER A 676 -5.57 -24.03 -2.21
CA SER A 676 -5.75 -24.56 -0.87
C SER A 676 -4.44 -24.69 -0.08
N ASN A 677 -4.55 -24.64 1.26
CA ASN A 677 -3.44 -24.95 2.16
C ASN A 677 -2.98 -26.41 2.07
N LEU A 678 -3.80 -27.32 1.53
CA LEU A 678 -3.39 -28.68 1.18
C LEU A 678 -2.41 -28.67 -0.01
N GLY A 679 -2.65 -27.84 -1.03
CA GLY A 679 -1.71 -27.61 -2.13
C GLY A 679 -0.36 -27.13 -1.62
N ILE A 680 -0.36 -26.10 -0.77
CA ILE A 680 0.85 -25.60 -0.08
C ILE A 680 1.54 -26.69 0.75
N SER A 681 0.77 -27.53 1.45
CA SER A 681 1.30 -28.62 2.27
C SER A 681 2.01 -29.70 1.47
N LEU A 682 1.51 -30.01 0.28
CA LEU A 682 2.09 -30.97 -0.66
C LEU A 682 3.24 -30.35 -1.47
N ARG A 683 3.22 -29.03 -1.73
CA ARG A 683 4.30 -28.24 -2.33
C ARG A 683 5.38 -27.86 -1.30
N ASN A 684 5.89 -28.84 -0.55
CA ASN A 684 6.93 -28.63 0.47
C ASN A 684 8.29 -29.19 0.02
N PRO A 685 9.10 -28.41 -0.71
CA PRO A 685 10.38 -28.87 -1.25
C PRO A 685 11.35 -29.29 -0.13
N GLY A 686 11.26 -28.70 1.06
CA GLY A 686 12.12 -29.07 2.19
C GLY A 686 11.88 -30.49 2.70
N ALA A 687 10.66 -31.02 2.56
CA ALA A 687 10.35 -32.40 2.92
C ALA A 687 10.91 -33.43 1.92
N VAL A 688 11.29 -32.99 0.72
CA VAL A 688 11.88 -33.83 -0.33
C VAL A 688 13.40 -33.62 -0.38
N ILE A 689 13.85 -32.38 -0.60
CA ILE A 689 15.26 -32.03 -0.81
C ILE A 689 16.11 -32.39 0.41
N HIS A 690 15.70 -31.95 1.60
CA HIS A 690 16.57 -32.07 2.78
C HIS A 690 16.82 -33.53 3.19
N PRO A 691 15.79 -34.36 3.41
CA PRO A 691 16.02 -35.77 3.69
C PRO A 691 16.54 -36.54 2.47
N GLY A 692 16.11 -36.20 1.25
CA GLY A 692 16.53 -36.91 0.03
C GLY A 692 18.01 -36.75 -0.28
N VAL A 693 18.55 -35.52 -0.19
CA VAL A 693 20.00 -35.27 -0.34
C VAL A 693 20.78 -35.92 0.79
N MET A 694 20.30 -35.83 2.03
CA MET A 694 20.97 -36.44 3.17
C MET A 694 21.02 -37.97 3.04
N TYR A 695 19.91 -38.61 2.65
CA TYR A 695 19.88 -40.05 2.41
C TYR A 695 20.74 -40.43 1.21
N GLY A 696 20.59 -39.75 0.08
CA GLY A 696 21.33 -40.03 -1.14
C GLY A 696 22.85 -39.95 -0.99
N ARG A 697 23.34 -39.16 -0.03
CA ARG A 697 24.78 -39.02 0.26
C ARG A 697 25.27 -39.90 1.40
N TRP A 698 24.46 -40.06 2.44
CA TRP A 698 24.91 -40.61 3.73
C TRP A 698 24.22 -41.93 4.10
N CYS A 699 23.46 -42.56 3.19
CA CYS A 699 22.94 -43.89 3.43
C CYS A 699 24.09 -44.92 3.55
N PRO A 700 23.86 -46.07 4.23
CA PRO A 700 24.89 -47.08 4.44
C PRO A 700 25.54 -47.62 3.16
N GLU A 701 24.84 -47.53 2.03
CA GLU A 701 25.34 -47.94 0.70
C GLU A 701 26.29 -46.91 0.07
N LYS A 702 26.33 -45.67 0.57
CA LYS A 702 27.09 -44.55 -0.01
C LYS A 702 28.17 -44.00 0.91
N TRP A 703 28.00 -44.12 2.22
CA TRP A 703 28.96 -43.66 3.20
C TRP A 703 29.37 -44.78 4.15
N ASP A 704 30.67 -45.02 4.24
CA ASP A 704 31.31 -46.05 5.07
C ASP A 704 31.49 -45.63 6.53
N GLY A 705 31.06 -44.40 6.90
CA GLY A 705 31.20 -43.84 8.23
C GLY A 705 32.53 -43.11 8.47
N ASN A 706 33.44 -43.10 7.50
CA ASN A 706 34.74 -42.43 7.64
C ASN A 706 34.63 -40.91 7.40
N PRO A 707 35.47 -40.08 8.05
CA PRO A 707 35.51 -38.64 7.77
C PRO A 707 35.83 -38.36 6.31
N LEU A 708 35.25 -37.28 5.76
CA LEU A 708 35.59 -36.79 4.43
C LEU A 708 36.75 -35.77 4.53
N ASP A 709 37.58 -35.73 3.50
CA ASP A 709 38.69 -34.77 3.38
C ASP A 709 38.19 -33.33 3.15
N ASP A 710 37.06 -33.20 2.43
CA ASP A 710 36.44 -31.91 2.10
C ASP A 710 35.03 -31.78 2.66
N LYS A 711 34.61 -30.54 2.92
CA LYS A 711 33.24 -30.21 3.31
C LYS A 711 32.34 -30.16 2.07
N PRO A 712 31.46 -31.14 1.84
CA PRO A 712 30.62 -31.13 0.67
C PRO A 712 29.58 -30.00 0.75
N LEU A 713 29.31 -29.40 -0.40
CA LEU A 713 28.27 -28.39 -0.53
C LEU A 713 26.91 -29.07 -0.61
N PHE A 714 25.96 -28.64 0.22
CA PHE A 714 24.67 -29.33 0.36
C PHE A 714 23.82 -29.32 -0.92
N TYR A 715 23.77 -28.18 -1.61
CA TYR A 715 22.96 -28.00 -2.82
C TYR A 715 23.75 -28.18 -4.12
N GLN A 716 25.01 -28.63 -4.06
CA GLN A 716 25.86 -28.83 -5.23
C GLN A 716 26.41 -30.27 -5.26
N GLY A 717 26.70 -30.78 -6.44
CA GLY A 717 27.21 -32.16 -6.59
C GLY A 717 26.17 -33.22 -6.20
N VAL A 718 24.91 -33.00 -6.57
CA VAL A 718 23.86 -34.04 -6.49
C VAL A 718 24.16 -35.09 -7.54
N GLU A 719 24.54 -36.29 -7.11
CA GLU A 719 24.85 -37.43 -7.98
C GLU A 719 23.58 -38.18 -8.42
N GLU A 720 23.70 -39.01 -9.46
CA GLU A 720 22.59 -39.77 -10.06
C GLU A 720 21.76 -40.57 -9.03
N PHE A 721 22.41 -41.18 -8.03
CA PHE A 721 21.68 -41.87 -6.96
C PHE A 721 20.86 -40.90 -6.09
N SER A 722 21.44 -39.76 -5.69
CA SER A 722 20.72 -38.73 -4.91
C SER A 722 19.57 -38.14 -5.72
N GLU A 723 19.76 -37.92 -7.03
CA GLU A 723 18.70 -37.52 -7.94
C GLU A 723 17.57 -38.57 -7.98
N SER A 724 17.90 -39.86 -8.10
CA SER A 724 16.89 -40.93 -8.11
C SER A 724 16.05 -40.96 -6.82
N VAL A 725 16.67 -40.71 -5.65
CA VAL A 725 15.98 -40.63 -4.36
C VAL A 725 15.03 -39.44 -4.32
N LEU A 726 15.48 -38.27 -4.79
CA LEU A 726 14.66 -37.06 -4.87
C LEU A 726 13.46 -37.25 -5.80
N LEU A 727 13.67 -37.86 -6.97
CA LEU A 727 12.62 -38.17 -7.95
C LEU A 727 11.62 -39.21 -7.41
N GLY A 728 12.10 -40.20 -6.65
CA GLY A 728 11.24 -41.15 -5.96
C GLY A 728 10.32 -40.48 -4.93
N LEU A 729 10.92 -39.70 -4.01
CA LEU A 729 10.17 -38.97 -2.98
C LEU A 729 9.15 -37.99 -3.56
N THR A 730 9.52 -37.23 -4.59
CA THR A 730 8.56 -36.32 -5.24
C THR A 730 7.47 -37.10 -6.00
N GLY A 731 7.79 -38.26 -6.58
CA GLY A 731 6.83 -39.16 -7.21
C GLY A 731 5.76 -39.68 -6.23
N GLU A 732 6.15 -40.03 -5.00
CA GLU A 732 5.20 -40.42 -3.94
C GLU A 732 4.23 -39.28 -3.58
N VAL A 733 4.72 -38.04 -3.50
CA VAL A 733 3.87 -36.85 -3.28
C VAL A 733 2.87 -36.69 -4.44
N GLN A 734 3.30 -36.89 -5.69
CA GLN A 734 2.41 -36.84 -6.84
C GLN A 734 1.36 -37.95 -6.84
N LEU A 735 1.68 -39.15 -6.33
CA LEU A 735 0.70 -40.22 -6.15
C LEU A 735 -0.36 -39.84 -5.11
N ILE A 736 0.05 -39.23 -3.98
CA ILE A 736 -0.87 -38.73 -2.95
C ILE A 736 -1.80 -37.67 -3.55
N ARG A 737 -1.26 -36.68 -4.27
CA ARG A 737 -2.03 -35.65 -4.98
C ARG A 737 -3.09 -36.27 -5.88
N LYS A 738 -2.69 -37.14 -6.82
CA LYS A 738 -3.61 -37.79 -7.77
C LYS A 738 -4.70 -38.58 -7.04
N LYS A 739 -4.35 -39.26 -5.95
CA LYS A 739 -5.33 -40.02 -5.18
C LYS A 739 -6.34 -39.12 -4.47
N MET A 740 -5.91 -37.97 -3.96
CA MET A 740 -6.80 -36.98 -3.34
C MET A 740 -7.78 -36.38 -4.37
N GLU A 741 -7.29 -35.97 -5.54
CA GLU A 741 -8.12 -35.46 -6.65
C GLU A 741 -9.14 -36.51 -7.12
N GLN A 742 -8.76 -37.80 -7.16
CA GLN A 742 -9.68 -38.91 -7.48
C GLN A 742 -10.77 -39.11 -6.41
N LEU A 743 -10.43 -38.97 -5.13
CA LEU A 743 -11.36 -39.19 -4.02
C LEU A 743 -12.31 -38.00 -3.81
N ILE A 744 -11.94 -36.82 -4.30
CA ILE A 744 -12.65 -35.55 -4.05
C ILE A 744 -12.80 -34.81 -5.38
N PRO A 745 -13.86 -35.09 -6.14
CA PRO A 745 -14.14 -34.39 -7.38
C PRO A 745 -14.21 -32.87 -7.17
N GLY A 746 -13.50 -32.11 -8.00
CA GLY A 746 -13.41 -30.64 -7.92
C GLY A 746 -12.28 -30.11 -7.03
N LEU A 747 -11.56 -30.97 -6.30
CA LEU A 747 -10.37 -30.56 -5.56
C LEU A 747 -9.24 -30.18 -6.53
N ASP A 748 -8.72 -28.97 -6.40
CA ASP A 748 -7.64 -28.43 -7.23
C ASP A 748 -6.33 -28.39 -6.43
N LEU A 749 -5.39 -29.27 -6.81
CA LEU A 749 -4.04 -29.35 -6.23
C LEU A 749 -2.97 -29.06 -7.29
N LYS A 750 -3.28 -28.22 -8.30
CA LYS A 750 -2.38 -27.92 -9.42
C LYS A 750 -0.97 -27.51 -8.98
N ASP A 751 -0.87 -26.76 -7.88
CA ASP A 751 0.40 -26.22 -7.39
C ASP A 751 1.27 -27.23 -6.65
N ALA A 752 0.73 -28.40 -6.28
CA ALA A 752 1.51 -29.52 -5.75
C ALA A 752 2.28 -30.17 -6.91
N CYS A 753 3.24 -29.44 -7.48
CA CYS A 753 4.07 -29.86 -8.60
C CYS A 753 5.23 -30.76 -8.13
N ASP A 754 5.87 -31.44 -9.08
CA ASP A 754 7.08 -32.19 -8.77
C ASP A 754 8.26 -31.23 -8.47
N LEU A 755 9.32 -31.79 -7.90
CA LEU A 755 10.49 -31.03 -7.49
C LEU A 755 11.17 -30.30 -8.66
N LYS A 756 11.18 -30.90 -9.86
CA LYS A 756 11.81 -30.29 -11.05
C LYS A 756 11.03 -29.06 -11.48
N GLN A 757 9.71 -29.17 -11.58
CA GLN A 757 8.84 -28.04 -11.90
C GLN A 757 8.95 -26.95 -10.84
N TRP A 758 9.03 -27.32 -9.55
CA TRP A 758 9.20 -26.35 -8.47
C TRP A 758 10.47 -25.50 -8.62
N TYR A 759 11.59 -26.12 -9.03
CA TYR A 759 12.83 -25.40 -9.33
C TYR A 759 12.66 -24.43 -10.51
N MET A 760 11.98 -24.85 -11.58
CA MET A 760 11.70 -23.99 -12.72
C MET A 760 10.82 -22.81 -12.31
N ASP A 761 9.74 -23.03 -11.57
CA ASP A 761 8.85 -21.97 -11.10
C ASP A 761 9.56 -20.96 -10.18
N SER A 762 10.53 -21.43 -9.38
CA SER A 762 11.17 -20.61 -8.35
C SER A 762 12.41 -19.86 -8.84
N TYR A 763 13.07 -20.33 -9.90
CA TYR A 763 14.41 -19.88 -10.29
C TYR A 763 14.63 -19.77 -11.82
N ALA A 764 13.63 -20.00 -12.67
CA ALA A 764 13.77 -19.73 -14.10
C ALA A 764 13.71 -18.21 -14.35
N GLY A 765 14.89 -17.58 -14.45
CA GLY A 765 15.07 -16.15 -14.72
C GLY A 765 16.50 -15.82 -15.06
#